data_AF-A0A552Z5N7-F1
#
_entry.id   AF-A0A552Z5N7-F1
#
_cell.length_a   1.000
_cell.length_b   1.000
_cell.length_c   1.000
_cell.angle_alpha   90.00
_cell.angle_beta   90.00
_cell.angle_gamma   90.00
#
_symmetry.space_group_name_H-M   'P 1'
#
loop_
_entity.id
_entity.type
_entity.pdbx_description
1 polymer ?
#
loop_
_entity_poly.entity_id
_entity_poly.type
_entity_poly.pdbx_seq_one_letter_code
_entity_poly.pdbx_strand_id
1 'polypeptide(L)'
;MNKKIVNCIIPVYNVGRYLVDAVDSITHQTIGFDNINLVIINDGSTDNSQEVIESLRFLYPSIVVITQENQGVSAARNAGLDFCFENFSAPYTCFIDGDDKYDPNHLETLIDFFKQYEKKDEESEILDEQVIPDAVFIPIRTFEKQEGLHYSYSAVDRGKSGILDMSKSFAFFSHVNSGLFVSQALEVVRFNEEMTISEDADFILKIINKKHIVGWYNDNLYYYLRKRLDESSTIDNAENNSDFYDRISYYKQEFEEFVQKLGQVPRENQVSRLYDLHWFKSNVPSNNENNFDLDVALENIRYILQQVDDDLLEQKYIPYWYQIYFKSLKYGRIYLRNAVNEIEPRFQIADEVIENLDGNTQINWINQREKQLQIRGFYVRPMINEVKLVAKYRGEFIEGVLNKSKHDDLKYYLGREIFPAVDFEFNINLAGMLNQELQSIEFYFKYQDKYAAAHIVHGWNSRFYWKNDFFIGEEAIIKKSWSSHALVVEKLTKHSLNTTVLSRKKNYKDDFLFERYVDYFESYRNKRIWLFIDRPTTIGDNAEALFRYCANREDGIEKFMIIPDETYYHNFEGVSANIIIYGSFEYKFLLMFAEKVISSTTFWEWVNIDTNIPKYEFKLIVQALSNAQEVFLQHGIIRKTSFSDWYLNSSSKNFDFMVTSTEKEYELMRSENTGFKEKQVRLTGLPRFDLLKNNSESMITFLPTWRIQYSKDDGSYDKHFRESDFFKSINEFLNDEKLLELLRKNNYRFIFKAHPKFFVQIEDFDIPEEIEIVSTELSYNEIYEKSAILITDYSSAVVDFAYLKKPIIYYHSIKEEAEENPEYFSYESDGFGEICLSIESVINKVQNYIDNDCLMEEEYVKRVDSFFKYTDKNNSERVYEEILRLPIPNKNKII
;
A
#
# COMPACT_ATOMS: atom_id res chain seq x y z
N MET A 1 47.17 32.70 -14.44
CA MET A 1 45.96 32.18 -13.75
C MET A 1 44.93 33.29 -13.69
N ASN A 2 43.69 33.00 -14.09
CA ASN A 2 42.58 33.95 -14.01
C ASN A 2 42.11 34.05 -12.55
N LYS A 3 41.95 35.26 -12.01
CA LYS A 3 41.69 35.49 -10.57
C LYS A 3 40.20 35.73 -10.32
N LYS A 4 39.42 34.65 -10.36
CA LYS A 4 37.99 34.62 -10.01
C LYS A 4 37.78 34.09 -8.59
N ILE A 5 36.56 34.20 -8.06
CA ILE A 5 36.24 33.89 -6.65
C ILE A 5 35.79 32.45 -6.45
N VAL A 6 35.06 31.87 -7.42
CA VAL A 6 34.49 30.51 -7.29
C VAL A 6 34.82 29.66 -8.52
N ASN A 7 35.23 28.41 -8.29
CA ASN A 7 35.20 27.35 -9.29
C ASN A 7 33.87 26.60 -9.19
N CYS A 8 33.09 26.53 -10.28
CA CYS A 8 31.83 25.81 -10.35
C CYS A 8 31.97 24.67 -11.35
N ILE A 9 31.81 23.42 -10.90
CA ILE A 9 31.99 22.21 -11.71
C ILE A 9 30.63 21.57 -11.97
N ILE A 10 30.30 21.31 -13.23
CA ILE A 10 29.05 20.65 -13.67
C ILE A 10 29.37 19.37 -14.44
N PRO A 11 29.17 18.18 -13.86
CA PRO A 11 29.20 16.94 -14.63
C PRO A 11 27.93 16.81 -15.49
N VAL A 12 28.09 16.37 -16.73
CA VAL A 12 27.01 16.22 -17.71
C VAL A 12 27.09 14.85 -18.38
N TYR A 13 26.06 14.04 -18.17
CA TYR A 13 25.80 12.82 -18.92
C TYR A 13 24.30 12.69 -19.21
N ASN A 14 23.91 12.86 -20.47
CA ASN A 14 22.53 12.71 -20.94
C ASN A 14 21.48 13.59 -20.20
N VAL A 15 21.80 14.87 -20.00
CA VAL A 15 20.93 15.84 -19.29
C VAL A 15 20.66 17.11 -20.12
N GLY A 16 20.77 17.02 -21.45
CA GLY A 16 20.68 18.19 -22.33
C GLY A 16 19.40 19.00 -22.16
N ARG A 17 18.28 18.31 -21.86
CA ARG A 17 16.97 18.90 -21.56
C ARG A 17 16.99 19.87 -20.37
N TYR A 18 17.83 19.62 -19.37
CA TYR A 18 17.84 20.36 -18.09
C TYR A 18 19.06 21.27 -17.93
N LEU A 19 20.10 21.07 -18.75
CA LEU A 19 21.38 21.76 -18.58
C LEU A 19 21.29 23.29 -18.66
N VAL A 20 20.41 23.84 -19.50
CA VAL A 20 20.21 25.30 -19.61
C VAL A 20 19.77 25.90 -18.28
N ASP A 21 18.84 25.22 -17.61
CA ASP A 21 18.28 25.60 -16.32
C ASP A 21 19.36 25.66 -15.21
N ALA A 22 20.26 24.67 -15.20
CA ALA A 22 21.38 24.61 -14.27
C ALA A 22 22.40 25.74 -14.54
N VAL A 23 22.82 25.90 -15.79
CA VAL A 23 23.79 26.93 -16.19
C VAL A 23 23.24 28.34 -15.97
N ASP A 24 21.97 28.60 -16.29
CA ASP A 24 21.35 29.89 -16.04
C ASP A 24 21.30 30.22 -14.55
N SER A 25 21.09 29.23 -13.67
CA SER A 25 21.13 29.47 -12.22
C SER A 25 22.52 29.90 -11.72
N ILE A 26 23.60 29.55 -12.44
CA ILE A 26 24.98 29.96 -12.13
C ILE A 26 25.32 31.32 -12.75
N THR A 27 24.93 31.56 -14.00
CA THR A 27 25.25 32.83 -14.71
C THR A 27 24.53 34.03 -14.10
N HIS A 28 23.38 33.80 -13.44
CA HIS A 28 22.59 34.84 -12.77
C HIS A 28 22.85 34.98 -11.26
N GLN A 29 23.93 34.38 -10.74
CA GLN A 29 24.31 34.56 -9.32
C GLN A 29 24.64 36.03 -9.01
N THR A 30 24.25 36.51 -7.83
CA THR A 30 24.41 37.92 -7.43
C THR A 30 25.86 38.39 -7.32
N ILE A 31 26.82 37.48 -7.10
CA ILE A 31 28.26 37.80 -7.15
C ILE A 31 28.74 38.16 -8.56
N GLY A 32 27.93 37.95 -9.60
CA GLY A 32 28.26 38.19 -11.00
C GLY A 32 29.08 37.06 -11.62
N PHE A 33 28.72 36.68 -12.86
CA PHE A 33 29.36 35.58 -13.59
C PHE A 33 30.87 35.81 -13.87
N ASP A 34 31.32 37.06 -13.93
CA ASP A 34 32.73 37.39 -14.07
C ASP A 34 33.58 36.92 -12.88
N ASN A 35 32.97 36.61 -11.73
CA ASN A 35 33.62 36.06 -10.55
C ASN A 35 33.56 34.52 -10.45
N ILE A 36 33.00 33.83 -11.45
CA ILE A 36 32.82 32.37 -11.47
C ILE A 36 33.60 31.73 -12.63
N ASN A 37 34.43 30.73 -12.34
CA ASN A 37 34.96 29.81 -13.35
C ASN A 37 33.96 28.66 -13.51
N LEU A 38 33.16 28.66 -14.57
CA LEU A 38 32.21 27.59 -14.85
C LEU A 38 32.87 26.54 -15.76
N VAL A 39 33.02 25.32 -15.25
CA VAL A 39 33.64 24.18 -15.92
C VAL A 39 32.60 23.08 -16.09
N ILE A 40 32.24 22.79 -17.33
CA ILE A 40 31.32 21.70 -17.69
C ILE A 40 32.14 20.50 -18.14
N ILE A 41 31.88 19.34 -17.54
CA ILE A 41 32.52 18.08 -17.88
C ILE A 41 31.50 17.20 -18.59
N ASN A 42 31.58 17.10 -19.92
CA ASN A 42 30.77 16.18 -20.70
C ASN A 42 31.38 14.78 -20.63
N ASP A 43 30.75 13.90 -19.86
CA ASP A 43 31.19 12.53 -19.58
C ASP A 43 30.65 11.54 -20.64
N GLY A 44 30.86 11.86 -21.91
CA GLY A 44 30.48 10.98 -23.02
C GLY A 44 28.98 10.91 -23.31
N SER A 45 28.24 12.03 -23.18
CA SER A 45 26.80 12.09 -23.49
C SER A 45 26.48 11.65 -24.93
N THR A 46 25.39 10.90 -25.08
CA THR A 46 24.86 10.38 -26.36
C THR A 46 23.55 11.04 -26.79
N ASP A 47 22.95 11.86 -25.93
CA ASP A 47 21.77 12.67 -26.25
C ASP A 47 22.15 14.03 -26.87
N ASN A 48 21.25 15.00 -26.85
CA ASN A 48 21.50 16.36 -27.34
C ASN A 48 22.33 17.25 -26.38
N SER A 49 22.92 16.72 -25.29
CA SER A 49 23.71 17.51 -24.33
C SER A 49 24.86 18.25 -24.99
N GLN A 50 25.56 17.61 -25.95
CA GLN A 50 26.68 18.24 -26.65
C GLN A 50 26.26 19.50 -27.42
N GLU A 51 25.12 19.45 -28.13
CA GLU A 51 24.58 20.60 -28.88
C GLU A 51 24.17 21.76 -27.94
N VAL A 52 23.60 21.40 -26.78
CA VAL A 52 23.24 22.37 -25.74
C VAL A 52 24.49 23.03 -25.15
N ILE A 53 25.53 22.25 -24.86
CA ILE A 53 26.82 22.77 -24.36
C ILE A 53 27.44 23.75 -25.37
N GLU A 54 27.42 23.44 -26.65
CA GLU A 54 27.95 24.32 -27.71
C GLU A 54 27.16 25.64 -27.79
N SER A 55 25.83 25.56 -27.66
CA SER A 55 24.95 26.74 -27.62
C SER A 55 25.25 27.62 -26.39
N LEU A 56 25.42 27.01 -25.21
CA LEU A 56 25.77 27.71 -23.98
C LEU A 56 27.15 28.36 -24.06
N ARG A 57 28.13 27.69 -24.67
CA ARG A 57 29.48 28.24 -24.90
C ARG A 57 29.47 29.40 -25.89
N PHE A 58 28.57 29.40 -26.87
CA PHE A 58 28.37 30.53 -27.77
C PHE A 58 27.81 31.76 -27.02
N LEU A 59 26.83 31.55 -26.14
CA LEU A 59 26.24 32.61 -25.31
C LEU A 59 27.19 33.12 -24.23
N TYR A 60 27.98 32.22 -23.64
CA TYR A 60 28.90 32.48 -22.54
C TYR A 60 30.31 31.94 -22.88
N PRO A 61 31.12 32.70 -23.65
CA PRO A 61 32.43 32.23 -24.12
C PRO A 61 33.46 31.92 -23.03
N SER A 62 33.20 32.33 -21.79
CA SER A 62 34.03 32.04 -20.61
C SER A 62 33.76 30.67 -19.99
N ILE A 63 32.72 29.95 -20.43
CA ILE A 63 32.48 28.56 -20.02
C ILE A 63 33.58 27.67 -20.58
N VAL A 64 34.22 26.90 -19.69
CA VAL A 64 35.15 25.85 -20.08
C VAL A 64 34.40 24.54 -20.23
N VAL A 65 34.70 23.80 -21.30
CA VAL A 65 34.13 22.48 -21.54
C VAL A 65 35.27 21.48 -21.68
N ILE A 66 35.19 20.39 -20.91
CA ILE A 66 36.06 19.22 -21.02
C ILE A 66 35.18 18.05 -21.43
N THR A 67 35.63 17.29 -22.43
CA THR A 67 34.91 16.10 -22.91
C THR A 67 35.79 14.88 -22.69
N GLN A 68 35.21 13.85 -22.11
CA GLN A 68 35.85 12.56 -21.87
C GLN A 68 34.94 11.40 -22.30
N GLU A 69 35.49 10.19 -22.39
CA GLU A 69 34.68 8.98 -22.49
C GLU A 69 33.96 8.74 -21.15
N ASN A 70 32.74 8.20 -21.20
CA ASN A 70 31.91 7.97 -20.01
C ASN A 70 32.63 7.09 -18.99
N GLN A 71 32.98 7.70 -17.86
CA GLN A 71 33.68 7.08 -16.74
C GLN A 71 32.92 7.25 -15.41
N GLY A 72 31.74 7.86 -15.44
CA GLY A 72 30.90 8.09 -14.28
C GLY A 72 31.12 9.45 -13.61
N VAL A 73 30.13 9.85 -12.80
CA VAL A 73 30.06 11.19 -12.19
C VAL A 73 31.26 11.53 -11.30
N SER A 74 31.78 10.55 -10.54
CA SER A 74 32.99 10.72 -9.71
C SER A 74 34.21 11.10 -10.54
N ALA A 75 34.47 10.39 -11.65
CA ALA A 75 35.59 10.66 -12.54
C ALA A 75 35.44 12.03 -13.21
N ALA A 76 34.22 12.38 -13.64
CA ALA A 76 33.94 13.70 -14.21
C ALA A 76 34.21 14.84 -13.21
N ARG A 77 33.77 14.71 -11.95
CA ARG A 77 34.04 15.70 -10.90
C ARG A 77 35.53 15.79 -10.56
N ASN A 78 36.25 14.67 -10.51
CA ASN A 78 37.70 14.63 -10.32
C ASN A 78 38.46 15.34 -11.45
N ALA A 79 38.10 15.08 -12.72
CA ALA A 79 38.66 15.78 -13.88
C ALA A 79 38.42 17.30 -13.82
N GLY A 80 37.23 17.71 -13.37
CA GLY A 80 36.91 19.12 -13.14
C GLY A 80 37.76 19.76 -12.03
N LEU A 81 38.00 19.04 -10.93
CA LEU A 81 38.86 19.50 -9.83
C LEU A 81 40.30 19.68 -10.30
N ASP A 82 40.88 18.69 -10.97
CA ASP A 82 42.25 18.73 -11.47
C ASP A 82 42.43 19.91 -12.43
N PHE A 83 41.51 20.08 -13.38
CA PHE A 83 41.53 21.22 -14.29
C PHE A 83 41.46 22.55 -13.54
N CYS A 84 40.57 22.67 -12.56
CA CYS A 84 40.41 23.91 -11.79
C CYS A 84 41.69 24.27 -11.02
N PHE A 85 42.34 23.31 -10.37
CA PHE A 85 43.57 23.57 -9.61
C PHE A 85 44.79 23.85 -10.49
N GLU A 86 44.85 23.27 -11.69
CA GLU A 86 45.92 23.56 -12.65
C GLU A 86 45.78 24.95 -13.30
N ASN A 87 44.54 25.39 -13.57
CA ASN A 87 44.29 26.55 -14.44
C ASN A 87 43.80 27.80 -13.70
N PHE A 88 43.16 27.63 -12.54
CA PHE A 88 42.51 28.71 -11.80
C PHE A 88 43.06 28.84 -10.38
N SER A 89 42.96 30.06 -9.84
CA SER A 89 43.32 30.37 -8.46
C SER A 89 42.12 31.03 -7.80
N ALA A 90 41.07 30.24 -7.55
CA ALA A 90 39.87 30.67 -6.84
C ALA A 90 39.90 30.17 -5.38
N PRO A 91 39.44 30.97 -4.40
CA PRO A 91 39.37 30.56 -2.99
C PRO A 91 38.29 29.53 -2.69
N TYR A 92 37.23 29.45 -3.51
CA TYR A 92 36.11 28.55 -3.26
C TYR A 92 35.80 27.64 -4.46
N THR A 93 35.28 26.45 -4.18
CA THR A 93 34.81 25.47 -5.17
C THR A 93 33.42 24.97 -4.81
N CYS A 94 32.52 24.82 -5.78
CA CYS A 94 31.22 24.18 -5.63
C CYS A 94 30.92 23.22 -6.80
N PHE A 95 29.94 22.34 -6.59
CA PHE A 95 29.47 21.37 -7.57
C PHE A 95 27.97 21.53 -7.78
N ILE A 96 27.50 21.36 -8.99
CA ILE A 96 26.05 21.35 -9.28
C ILE A 96 25.80 20.31 -10.37
N ASP A 97 24.78 19.48 -10.17
CA ASP A 97 24.39 18.51 -11.20
C ASP A 97 23.65 19.22 -12.35
N GLY A 98 23.82 18.71 -13.57
CA GLY A 98 23.32 19.36 -14.79
C GLY A 98 21.79 19.48 -14.89
N ASP A 99 21.03 18.93 -13.95
CA ASP A 99 19.59 19.04 -13.86
C ASP A 99 19.06 19.83 -12.65
N ASP A 100 19.95 20.29 -11.77
CA ASP A 100 19.60 20.99 -10.53
C ASP A 100 19.73 22.52 -10.66
N LYS A 101 19.34 23.26 -9.60
CA LYS A 101 19.41 24.74 -9.58
C LYS A 101 19.88 25.29 -8.25
N TYR A 102 20.59 26.41 -8.31
CA TYR A 102 20.88 27.24 -7.15
C TYR A 102 19.88 28.40 -7.00
N ASP A 103 19.64 28.82 -5.76
CA ASP A 103 19.03 30.13 -5.49
C ASP A 103 19.90 31.28 -6.00
N PRO A 104 19.34 32.43 -6.42
CA PRO A 104 20.12 33.54 -6.99
C PRO A 104 21.23 34.09 -6.09
N ASN A 105 21.05 34.00 -4.77
CA ASN A 105 22.00 34.51 -3.76
C ASN A 105 22.90 33.40 -3.18
N HIS A 106 22.87 32.19 -3.74
CA HIS A 106 23.52 31.00 -3.18
C HIS A 106 25.00 31.24 -2.90
N LEU A 107 25.77 31.62 -3.92
CA LEU A 107 27.21 31.80 -3.78
C LEU A 107 27.57 33.00 -2.91
N GLU A 108 26.87 34.13 -3.07
CA GLU A 108 27.14 35.35 -2.28
C GLU A 108 26.96 35.09 -0.79
N THR A 109 25.85 34.46 -0.42
CA THR A 109 25.50 34.19 0.98
C THR A 109 26.52 33.25 1.63
N LEU A 110 26.93 32.19 0.94
CA LEU A 110 27.90 31.23 1.46
C LEU A 110 29.32 31.80 1.54
N ILE A 111 29.72 32.64 0.59
CA ILE A 111 30.99 33.37 0.67
C ILE A 111 30.96 34.34 1.86
N ASP A 112 29.87 35.07 2.06
CA ASP A 112 29.74 36.01 3.16
C ASP A 112 29.69 35.31 4.52
N PHE A 113 29.17 34.09 4.59
CA PHE A 113 29.30 33.23 5.76
C PHE A 113 30.78 33.00 6.10
N PHE A 114 31.63 32.58 5.16
CA PHE A 114 33.06 32.42 5.42
C PHE A 114 33.72 33.73 5.88
N LYS A 115 33.45 34.85 5.19
CA LYS A 115 34.00 36.17 5.54
C LYS A 115 33.61 36.62 6.95
N GLN A 116 32.41 36.29 7.41
CA GLN A 116 31.95 36.61 8.76
C GLN A 116 32.87 35.97 9.81
N TYR A 117 33.31 34.74 9.57
CA TYR A 117 34.21 34.02 10.47
C TYR A 117 35.70 34.30 10.21
N GLU A 118 36.06 35.00 9.13
CA GLU A 118 37.43 35.50 8.88
C GLU A 118 37.73 36.83 9.59
N LYS A 119 36.73 37.68 9.86
CA LYS A 119 36.95 38.99 10.49
C LYS A 119 37.43 38.84 11.95
N LYS A 120 38.68 39.26 12.21
CA LYS A 120 39.22 39.48 13.56
C LYS A 120 38.40 40.56 14.29
N ASP A 121 37.86 40.24 15.45
CA ASP A 121 37.66 41.28 16.47
C ASP A 121 39.04 41.70 16.97
N GLU A 122 39.51 42.88 16.57
CA GLU A 122 40.78 43.44 17.05
C GLU A 122 40.76 43.78 18.56
N GLU A 123 39.62 43.63 19.25
CA GLU A 123 39.45 43.93 20.69
C GLU A 123 39.20 42.71 21.60
N SER A 124 39.18 41.47 21.09
CA SER A 124 38.97 40.28 21.93
C SER A 124 40.29 39.66 22.40
N GLU A 125 40.69 39.95 23.65
CA GLU A 125 41.84 39.35 24.36
C GLU A 125 41.59 37.90 24.87
N ILE A 126 40.62 37.17 24.33
CA ILE A 126 40.39 35.76 24.69
C ILE A 126 40.66 34.88 23.48
N LEU A 127 41.84 34.25 23.50
CA LEU A 127 42.22 33.12 22.66
C LEU A 127 41.29 31.93 22.95
N ASP A 128 40.37 31.66 22.03
CA ASP A 128 40.13 30.30 21.52
C ASP A 128 40.39 30.38 20.00
N GLU A 129 41.11 29.41 19.45
CA GLU A 129 41.52 29.41 18.04
C GLU A 129 40.32 29.67 17.11
N GLN A 130 40.45 30.67 16.22
CA GLN A 130 39.41 31.01 15.24
C GLN A 130 39.25 29.86 14.24
N VAL A 131 38.30 28.97 14.46
CA VAL A 131 38.10 27.78 13.61
C VAL A 131 37.17 28.11 12.45
N ILE A 132 37.75 28.33 11.27
CA ILE A 132 37.01 28.50 10.01
C ILE A 132 36.75 27.10 9.41
N PRO A 133 35.49 26.73 9.11
CA PRO A 133 35.16 25.44 8.52
C PRO A 133 35.71 25.34 7.09
N ASP A 134 35.93 24.13 6.59
CA ASP A 134 36.36 23.91 5.20
C ASP A 134 35.17 23.79 4.22
N ALA A 135 33.96 23.69 4.74
CA ALA A 135 32.72 23.57 3.96
C ALA A 135 31.56 24.26 4.69
N VAL A 136 30.61 24.80 3.94
CA VAL A 136 29.32 25.28 4.42
C VAL A 136 28.19 24.67 3.59
N PHE A 137 27.14 24.18 4.23
CA PHE A 137 25.99 23.53 3.57
C PHE A 137 24.68 24.28 3.83
N ILE A 138 23.72 24.09 2.92
CA ILE A 138 22.36 24.64 2.99
C ILE A 138 21.28 23.56 2.84
N PRO A 139 20.02 23.82 3.28
CA PRO A 139 18.91 22.91 3.06
C PRO A 139 18.64 22.60 1.58
N ILE A 140 18.13 21.40 1.32
CA ILE A 140 17.74 20.95 -0.02
C ILE A 140 16.21 20.96 -0.14
N ARG A 141 15.72 21.52 -1.25
CA ARG A 141 14.31 21.51 -1.63
C ARG A 141 14.14 20.75 -2.93
N THR A 142 13.19 19.82 -2.97
CA THR A 142 12.83 19.11 -4.19
C THR A 142 11.83 19.93 -5.03
N PHE A 143 11.86 19.77 -6.34
CA PHE A 143 10.89 20.39 -7.26
C PHE A 143 10.56 19.51 -8.48
N GLU A 144 9.61 19.98 -9.30
CA GLU A 144 9.04 19.31 -10.49
C GLU A 144 8.06 18.18 -10.17
N LYS A 145 8.50 16.94 -10.00
CA LYS A 145 7.60 15.82 -9.64
C LYS A 145 7.12 15.88 -8.19
N GLN A 146 7.99 16.35 -7.30
CA GLN A 146 7.73 16.43 -5.86
C GLN A 146 8.25 17.76 -5.33
N GLU A 147 7.39 18.54 -4.67
CA GLU A 147 7.76 19.82 -4.06
C GLU A 147 7.80 19.72 -2.53
N GLY A 148 8.94 20.05 -1.92
CA GLY A 148 9.10 20.03 -0.46
C GLY A 148 10.55 20.00 0.01
N LEU A 149 10.78 20.03 1.32
CA LEU A 149 12.11 19.79 1.88
C LEU A 149 12.52 18.32 1.68
N HIS A 150 13.78 18.11 1.33
CA HIS A 150 14.33 16.76 1.21
C HIS A 150 14.25 16.00 2.56
N TYR A 151 13.96 14.70 2.52
CA TYR A 151 13.66 13.89 3.73
C TYR A 151 14.74 14.00 4.81
N SER A 152 16.02 13.97 4.44
CA SER A 152 17.11 14.08 5.42
C SER A 152 17.10 15.40 6.21
N TYR A 153 16.52 16.46 5.66
CA TYR A 153 16.40 17.78 6.31
C TYR A 153 15.11 17.94 7.11
N SER A 154 14.07 17.16 6.82
CA SER A 154 12.88 17.09 7.68
C SER A 154 13.08 16.14 8.86
N ALA A 155 13.92 15.11 8.69
CA ALA A 155 14.10 14.04 9.67
C ALA A 155 15.24 14.29 10.69
N VAL A 156 16.23 15.13 10.34
CA VAL A 156 17.38 15.43 11.21
C VAL A 156 17.48 16.93 11.50
N ASP A 157 17.46 17.28 12.78
CA ASP A 157 17.65 18.65 13.24
C ASP A 157 19.13 19.06 13.18
N ARG A 158 19.41 20.11 12.42
CA ARG A 158 20.75 20.71 12.25
C ARG A 158 20.87 22.06 12.96
N GLY A 159 19.81 22.50 13.65
CA GLY A 159 19.78 23.76 14.37
C GLY A 159 19.75 25.00 13.47
N LYS A 160 20.10 26.14 14.08
CA LYS A 160 20.18 27.45 13.42
C LYS A 160 21.51 27.61 12.68
N SER A 161 21.57 28.59 11.77
CA SER A 161 22.80 28.93 11.05
C SER A 161 23.97 29.18 12.00
N GLY A 162 25.14 28.60 11.70
CA GLY A 162 26.33 28.69 12.54
C GLY A 162 27.36 27.60 12.21
N ILE A 163 28.40 27.51 13.04
CA ILE A 163 29.37 26.42 12.99
C ILE A 163 28.83 25.24 13.81
N LEU A 164 28.79 24.06 13.19
CA LEU A 164 28.44 22.80 13.84
C LEU A 164 29.70 22.02 14.18
N ASP A 165 29.80 21.59 15.43
CA ASP A 165 30.79 20.62 15.91
C ASP A 165 30.26 19.20 15.64
N MET A 166 30.81 18.55 14.63
CA MET A 166 30.37 17.25 14.15
C MET A 166 30.74 16.12 15.11
N SER A 167 31.72 16.33 15.99
CA SER A 167 32.11 15.36 17.02
C SER A 167 31.03 15.18 18.12
N LYS A 168 30.03 16.06 18.17
CA LYS A 168 28.91 16.03 19.13
C LYS A 168 27.53 16.07 18.47
N SER A 169 27.48 16.25 17.15
CA SER A 169 26.23 16.46 16.42
C SER A 169 25.56 15.14 16.02
N PHE A 170 24.26 15.21 15.72
CA PHE A 170 23.51 14.17 15.02
C PHE A 170 23.34 14.50 13.52
N ALA A 171 23.89 15.63 13.08
CA ALA A 171 23.84 16.06 11.69
C ALA A 171 24.75 15.20 10.80
N PHE A 172 24.35 15.04 9.55
CA PHE A 172 25.19 14.54 8.47
C PHE A 172 24.86 15.29 7.17
N PHE A 173 25.76 15.19 6.19
CA PHE A 173 25.65 15.85 4.89
C PHE A 173 26.03 14.85 3.81
N SER A 174 25.12 14.63 2.84
CA SER A 174 25.22 13.55 1.85
C SER A 174 25.14 14.04 0.40
N HIS A 175 25.02 15.35 0.18
CA HIS A 175 24.88 15.94 -1.15
C HIS A 175 25.90 17.04 -1.32
N VAL A 176 26.91 16.79 -2.16
CA VAL A 176 28.03 17.72 -2.34
C VAL A 176 27.56 19.05 -2.96
N ASN A 177 26.48 18.99 -3.75
CA ASN A 177 25.95 20.14 -4.48
C ASN A 177 25.28 21.20 -3.59
N SER A 178 24.92 20.83 -2.37
CA SER A 178 24.39 21.77 -1.38
C SER A 178 25.49 22.56 -0.64
N GLY A 179 26.76 22.29 -0.95
CA GLY A 179 27.91 22.83 -0.24
C GLY A 179 28.77 23.80 -1.06
N LEU A 180 29.36 24.78 -0.37
CA LEU A 180 30.49 25.57 -0.86
C LEU A 180 31.73 25.21 -0.04
N PHE A 181 32.83 24.93 -0.73
CA PHE A 181 34.07 24.42 -0.14
C PHE A 181 35.21 25.41 -0.28
N VAL A 182 36.08 25.48 0.72
CA VAL A 182 37.37 26.18 0.59
C VAL A 182 38.27 25.38 -0.37
N SER A 183 38.70 25.97 -1.48
CA SER A 183 39.42 25.26 -2.54
C SER A 183 40.69 24.57 -2.05
N GLN A 184 41.42 25.18 -1.11
CA GLN A 184 42.62 24.58 -0.52
C GLN A 184 42.33 23.27 0.23
N ALA A 185 41.15 23.13 0.83
CA ALA A 185 40.76 21.91 1.54
C ALA A 185 40.55 20.73 0.60
N LEU A 186 40.37 20.99 -0.70
CA LEU A 186 40.08 19.99 -1.74
C LEU A 186 41.31 19.55 -2.55
N GLU A 187 42.48 20.21 -2.43
CA GLU A 187 43.66 19.94 -3.28
C GLU A 187 44.03 18.44 -3.36
N VAL A 188 43.95 17.74 -2.23
CA VAL A 188 44.32 16.32 -2.10
C VAL A 188 43.12 15.38 -1.86
N VAL A 189 41.90 15.88 -1.97
CA VAL A 189 40.67 15.08 -1.78
C VAL A 189 40.07 14.76 -3.14
N ARG A 190 39.67 13.50 -3.36
CA ARG A 190 39.03 13.04 -4.60
C ARG A 190 37.80 12.20 -4.28
N PHE A 191 36.83 12.24 -5.19
CA PHE A 191 35.67 11.34 -5.19
C PHE A 191 36.15 9.91 -5.42
N ASN A 192 35.49 8.94 -4.78
CA ASN A 192 35.78 7.53 -5.01
C ASN A 192 35.13 7.08 -6.33
N GLU A 193 35.96 6.79 -7.34
CA GLU A 193 35.51 6.35 -8.66
C GLU A 193 34.99 4.91 -8.68
N GLU A 194 35.35 4.10 -7.69
CA GLU A 194 34.87 2.72 -7.54
C GLU A 194 33.47 2.66 -6.91
N MET A 195 32.96 3.77 -6.36
CA MET A 195 31.70 3.82 -5.64
C MET A 195 30.63 4.55 -6.45
N THR A 196 29.56 3.83 -6.79
CA THR A 196 28.45 4.36 -7.62
C THR A 196 27.39 5.11 -6.81
N ILE A 197 27.32 4.87 -5.50
CA ILE A 197 26.33 5.44 -4.57
C ILE A 197 27.00 5.82 -3.25
N SER A 198 26.59 6.95 -2.65
CA SER A 198 27.16 7.54 -1.42
C SER A 198 28.57 8.15 -1.59
N GLU A 199 29.03 8.35 -2.83
CA GLU A 199 30.31 8.95 -3.20
C GLU A 199 30.43 10.38 -2.70
N ASP A 200 29.31 11.12 -2.73
CA ASP A 200 29.18 12.45 -2.16
C ASP A 200 29.44 12.45 -0.65
N ALA A 201 28.78 11.54 0.08
CA ALA A 201 28.90 11.45 1.53
C ALA A 201 30.34 11.07 1.93
N ASP A 202 30.98 10.14 1.20
CA ASP A 202 32.38 9.80 1.39
C ASP A 202 33.32 11.00 1.14
N PHE A 203 33.13 11.72 0.04
CA PHE A 203 33.90 12.92 -0.27
C PHE A 203 33.78 14.00 0.82
N ILE A 204 32.56 14.25 1.29
CA ILE A 204 32.28 15.22 2.36
C ILE A 204 32.94 14.79 3.67
N LEU A 205 32.85 13.51 4.05
CA LEU A 205 33.46 13.00 5.28
C LEU A 205 34.98 13.13 5.27
N LYS A 206 35.66 12.94 4.13
CA LYS A 206 37.11 13.20 3.99
C LYS A 206 37.50 14.65 4.27
N ILE A 207 36.58 15.59 4.08
CA ILE A 207 36.78 17.02 4.37
C ILE A 207 36.46 17.30 5.84
N ILE A 208 35.30 16.86 6.32
CA ILE A 208 34.86 17.09 7.71
C ILE A 208 35.87 16.50 8.70
N ASN A 209 36.39 15.28 8.45
CA ASN A 209 37.35 14.60 9.33
C ASN A 209 38.69 15.35 9.52
N LYS A 210 38.98 16.40 8.74
CA LYS A 210 40.18 17.23 8.95
C LYS A 210 40.04 18.18 10.13
N LYS A 211 38.83 18.70 10.38
CA LYS A 211 38.57 19.75 11.37
C LYS A 211 37.42 19.43 12.34
N HIS A 212 36.63 18.39 12.08
CA HIS A 212 35.43 18.01 12.82
C HIS A 212 34.38 19.12 12.94
N ILE A 213 34.46 20.16 12.10
CA ILE A 213 33.53 21.29 12.08
C ILE A 213 33.04 21.59 10.67
N VAL A 214 31.82 22.12 10.58
CA VAL A 214 31.20 22.48 9.31
C VAL A 214 30.32 23.72 9.47
N GLY A 215 30.24 24.55 8.43
CA GLY A 215 29.26 25.62 8.35
C GLY A 215 27.88 25.08 8.01
N TRP A 216 26.86 25.58 8.70
CA TRP A 216 25.46 25.33 8.38
C TRP A 216 24.75 26.66 8.20
N TYR A 217 24.06 26.85 7.08
CA TYR A 217 23.29 28.06 6.81
C TYR A 217 21.83 27.70 6.51
N ASN A 218 20.91 28.14 7.37
CA ASN A 218 19.49 27.80 7.34
C ASN A 218 18.61 29.04 7.50
N ASP A 219 18.64 29.93 6.50
CA ASP A 219 17.75 31.09 6.42
C ASP A 219 17.22 31.30 5.00
N ASN A 220 16.13 30.58 4.68
CA ASN A 220 15.36 30.70 3.44
C ASN A 220 16.19 30.66 2.14
N LEU A 221 17.31 29.94 2.17
CA LEU A 221 18.19 29.69 1.03
C LEU A 221 18.25 28.18 0.79
N TYR A 222 18.03 27.77 -0.46
CA TYR A 222 17.89 26.37 -0.81
C TYR A 222 18.77 25.98 -2.00
N TYR A 223 19.24 24.74 -1.95
CA TYR A 223 19.65 24.00 -3.14
C TYR A 223 18.41 23.30 -3.71
N TYR A 224 18.14 23.46 -5.01
CA TYR A 224 16.98 22.85 -5.65
C TYR A 224 17.38 21.56 -6.37
N LEU A 225 16.97 20.43 -5.79
CA LEU A 225 17.15 19.09 -6.33
C LEU A 225 15.94 18.71 -7.20
N ARG A 226 16.16 18.40 -8.47
CA ARG A 226 15.09 18.05 -9.40
C ARG A 226 14.68 16.59 -9.21
N LYS A 227 13.38 16.35 -9.05
CA LYS A 227 12.80 15.01 -9.19
C LYS A 227 12.14 14.91 -10.57
N ARG A 228 12.80 14.20 -11.49
CA ARG A 228 12.38 14.07 -12.91
C ARG A 228 11.05 13.30 -13.02
N LEU A 229 10.22 13.70 -13.98
CA LEU A 229 8.93 13.03 -14.25
C LEU A 229 9.09 11.62 -14.84
N ASP A 230 10.21 11.35 -15.52
CA ASP A 230 10.48 10.11 -16.25
C ASP A 230 11.21 9.04 -15.41
N GLU A 231 11.46 9.30 -14.12
CA GLU A 231 12.14 8.37 -13.18
C GLU A 231 13.51 7.86 -13.66
N SER A 232 14.16 8.61 -14.56
CA SER A 232 15.47 8.26 -15.13
C SER A 232 16.65 8.50 -14.18
N SER A 233 16.41 8.92 -12.94
CA SER A 233 17.48 9.20 -11.97
C SER A 233 18.12 7.90 -11.45
N THR A 234 19.45 7.91 -11.27
CA THR A 234 20.20 6.83 -10.62
C THR A 234 19.66 6.55 -9.21
N ILE A 235 19.22 7.57 -8.47
CA ILE A 235 18.65 7.43 -7.12
C ILE A 235 17.28 6.75 -7.17
N ASP A 236 16.48 7.05 -8.19
CA ASP A 236 15.13 6.48 -8.31
C ASP A 236 15.19 4.97 -8.69
N ASN A 237 16.32 4.49 -9.22
CA ASN A 237 16.57 3.08 -9.56
C ASN A 237 17.65 2.38 -8.70
N ALA A 238 18.24 3.08 -7.71
CA ALA A 238 19.39 2.63 -6.92
C ALA A 238 19.18 1.28 -6.21
N GLU A 239 17.94 0.97 -5.87
CA GLU A 239 17.56 -0.17 -5.04
C GLU A 239 17.54 -1.50 -5.80
N ASN A 240 17.45 -1.44 -7.14
CA ASN A 240 17.56 -2.59 -8.03
C ASN A 240 19.03 -2.90 -8.39
N ASN A 241 19.98 -2.04 -7.95
CA ASN A 241 21.40 -2.21 -8.20
C ASN A 241 22.08 -2.95 -7.03
N SER A 242 22.77 -4.06 -7.30
CA SER A 242 23.59 -4.78 -6.32
C SER A 242 24.65 -3.91 -5.67
N ASP A 243 25.20 -2.94 -6.40
CA ASP A 243 26.22 -2.00 -5.90
C ASP A 243 25.74 -1.23 -4.65
N PHE A 244 24.42 -1.04 -4.51
CA PHE A 244 23.83 -0.39 -3.33
C PHE A 244 24.17 -1.12 -2.03
N TYR A 245 24.29 -2.45 -2.09
CA TYR A 245 24.58 -3.29 -0.93
C TYR A 245 26.08 -3.50 -0.69
N ASP A 246 26.92 -3.37 -1.71
CA ASP A 246 28.39 -3.49 -1.58
C ASP A 246 28.99 -2.46 -0.62
N ARG A 247 28.30 -1.32 -0.45
CA ARG A 247 28.63 -0.27 0.53
C ARG A 247 28.75 -0.80 1.96
N ILE A 248 28.02 -1.86 2.33
CA ILE A 248 28.10 -2.47 3.66
C ILE A 248 29.53 -2.95 3.95
N SER A 249 30.15 -3.62 2.98
CA SER A 249 31.53 -4.12 3.10
C SER A 249 32.52 -2.97 3.16
N TYR A 250 32.31 -1.92 2.35
CA TYR A 250 33.12 -0.70 2.37
C TYR A 250 33.06 0.02 3.73
N TYR A 251 31.86 0.24 4.29
CA TYR A 251 31.71 0.88 5.60
C TYR A 251 32.36 0.08 6.72
N LYS A 252 32.29 -1.25 6.67
CA LYS A 252 33.02 -2.09 7.62
C LYS A 252 34.52 -1.86 7.53
N GLN A 253 35.09 -1.86 6.33
CA GLN A 253 36.53 -1.62 6.14
C GLN A 253 36.93 -0.23 6.64
N GLU A 254 36.16 0.80 6.30
CA GLU A 254 36.36 2.18 6.80
C GLU A 254 36.40 2.20 8.34
N PHE A 255 35.44 1.53 8.99
CA PHE A 255 35.37 1.45 10.45
C PHE A 255 36.54 0.68 11.05
N GLU A 256 36.96 -0.43 10.45
CA GLU A 256 38.16 -1.17 10.86
C GLU A 256 39.42 -0.30 10.80
N GLU A 257 39.58 0.49 9.75
CA GLU A 257 40.71 1.40 9.63
C GLU A 257 40.71 2.49 10.70
N PHE A 258 39.54 3.08 11.01
CA PHE A 258 39.42 4.06 12.08
C PHE A 258 39.71 3.47 13.45
N VAL A 259 39.16 2.29 13.75
CA VAL A 259 39.44 1.59 15.01
C VAL A 259 40.92 1.26 15.13
N GLN A 260 41.58 0.82 14.05
CA GLN A 260 43.02 0.54 14.05
C GLN A 260 43.89 1.79 14.23
N LYS A 261 43.54 2.91 13.58
CA LYS A 261 44.35 4.14 13.58
C LYS A 261 44.08 5.05 14.78
N LEU A 262 42.82 5.17 15.18
CA LEU A 262 42.34 6.15 16.18
C LEU A 262 41.79 5.50 17.45
N GLY A 263 41.57 4.18 17.46
CA GLY A 263 40.97 3.45 18.59
C GLY A 263 39.44 3.55 18.67
N GLN A 264 38.83 4.43 17.87
CA GLN A 264 37.39 4.63 17.78
C GLN A 264 37.02 5.20 16.40
N VAL A 265 35.76 5.06 16.01
CA VAL A 265 35.24 5.65 14.77
C VAL A 265 34.78 7.08 15.05
N PRO A 266 35.18 8.09 14.26
CA PRO A 266 34.68 9.46 14.40
C PRO A 266 33.15 9.53 14.33
N ARG A 267 32.54 10.38 15.15
CA ARG A 267 31.08 10.43 15.31
C ARG A 267 30.37 10.79 14.00
N GLU A 268 30.93 11.69 13.21
CA GLU A 268 30.40 12.06 11.89
C GLU A 268 30.30 10.88 10.92
N ASN A 269 31.27 9.95 10.97
CA ASN A 269 31.24 8.73 10.18
C ASN A 269 30.15 7.79 10.70
N GLN A 270 30.05 7.63 12.03
CA GLN A 270 28.99 6.81 12.63
C GLN A 270 27.59 7.29 12.22
N VAL A 271 27.31 8.60 12.34
CA VAL A 271 26.02 9.20 11.98
C VAL A 271 25.71 9.02 10.50
N SER A 272 26.67 9.34 9.63
CA SER A 272 26.46 9.26 8.18
C SER A 272 26.22 7.82 7.71
N ARG A 273 26.99 6.84 8.22
CA ARG A 273 26.82 5.44 7.82
C ARG A 273 25.56 4.83 8.41
N LEU A 274 25.21 5.18 9.65
CA LEU A 274 23.95 4.74 10.25
C LEU A 274 22.73 5.25 9.47
N TYR A 275 22.80 6.47 8.93
CA TYR A 275 21.77 6.97 8.04
C TYR A 275 21.63 6.07 6.80
N ASP A 276 22.72 5.74 6.12
CA ASP A 276 22.68 4.87 4.94
C ASP A 276 22.19 3.44 5.30
N LEU A 277 22.59 2.88 6.44
CA LEU A 277 22.15 1.56 6.91
C LEU A 277 20.63 1.44 7.09
N HIS A 278 19.93 2.53 7.39
CA HIS A 278 18.48 2.48 7.64
C HIS A 278 17.66 2.37 6.34
N TRP A 279 18.26 2.68 5.18
CA TRP A 279 17.58 2.69 3.88
C TRP A 279 17.52 1.33 3.20
N PHE A 280 18.26 0.32 3.70
CA PHE A 280 18.24 -1.01 3.12
C PHE A 280 16.85 -1.64 3.16
N LYS A 281 16.33 -2.01 1.98
CA LYS A 281 14.93 -2.38 1.78
C LYS A 281 14.58 -3.80 2.22
N SER A 282 13.27 -4.01 2.28
CA SER A 282 12.59 -5.28 2.53
C SER A 282 12.82 -6.36 1.48
N ASN A 283 13.07 -5.98 0.23
CA ASN A 283 13.26 -6.92 -0.88
C ASN A 283 14.72 -6.85 -1.32
N VAL A 284 15.44 -7.97 -1.16
CA VAL A 284 16.77 -8.15 -1.76
C VAL A 284 16.54 -8.59 -3.21
N PRO A 285 17.30 -8.10 -4.20
CA PRO A 285 17.29 -8.69 -5.54
C PRO A 285 17.43 -10.21 -5.43
N SER A 286 16.52 -10.95 -6.06
CA SER A 286 16.54 -12.41 -6.00
C SER A 286 17.88 -12.93 -6.53
N ASN A 287 18.59 -13.67 -5.67
CA ASN A 287 19.81 -14.39 -6.00
C ASN A 287 19.61 -15.20 -7.29
N ASN A 288 20.22 -14.73 -8.38
CA ASN A 288 20.67 -15.57 -9.49
C ASN A 288 21.74 -14.88 -10.36
N GLU A 289 21.93 -13.55 -10.25
CA GLU A 289 22.99 -12.84 -11.02
C GLU A 289 24.04 -12.10 -10.15
N ASN A 290 23.84 -11.96 -8.83
CA ASN A 290 24.72 -11.16 -7.96
C ASN A 290 25.36 -11.96 -6.81
N ASN A 291 26.65 -11.70 -6.53
CA ASN A 291 27.46 -12.27 -5.44
C ASN A 291 27.07 -11.74 -4.03
N PHE A 292 25.82 -11.32 -3.80
CA PHE A 292 25.42 -10.76 -2.52
C PHE A 292 25.13 -11.88 -1.49
N ASP A 293 25.99 -11.98 -0.47
CA ASP A 293 25.81 -12.90 0.64
C ASP A 293 25.16 -12.17 1.84
N LEU A 294 23.92 -12.53 2.13
CA LEU A 294 23.12 -11.94 3.20
C LEU A 294 23.71 -12.18 4.60
N ASP A 295 24.31 -13.34 4.86
CA ASP A 295 24.89 -13.63 6.17
C ASP A 295 26.15 -12.79 6.38
N VAL A 296 26.99 -12.66 5.35
CA VAL A 296 28.16 -11.77 5.37
C VAL A 296 27.75 -10.31 5.57
N ALA A 297 26.71 -9.85 4.86
CA ALA A 297 26.20 -8.48 5.01
C ALA A 297 25.71 -8.20 6.44
N LEU A 298 24.99 -9.15 7.05
CA LEU A 298 24.51 -9.02 8.43
C LEU A 298 25.65 -9.04 9.45
N GLU A 299 26.69 -9.85 9.23
CA GLU A 299 27.91 -9.83 10.06
C GLU A 299 28.63 -8.50 9.97
N ASN A 300 28.73 -7.92 8.77
CA ASN A 300 29.34 -6.62 8.55
C ASN A 300 28.54 -5.50 9.23
N ILE A 301 27.22 -5.49 9.09
CA ILE A 301 26.34 -4.54 9.78
C ILE A 301 26.47 -4.69 11.30
N ARG A 302 26.52 -5.92 11.80
CA ARG A 302 26.72 -6.18 13.23
C ARG A 302 28.03 -5.57 13.72
N TYR A 303 29.13 -5.73 12.98
CA TYR A 303 30.40 -5.11 13.31
C TYR A 303 30.31 -3.58 13.33
N ILE A 304 29.70 -2.97 12.30
CA ILE A 304 29.51 -1.53 12.21
C ILE A 304 28.72 -1.01 13.42
N LEU A 305 27.58 -1.63 13.74
CA LEU A 305 26.73 -1.24 14.86
C LEU A 305 27.43 -1.37 16.22
N GLN A 306 28.37 -2.31 16.38
CA GLN A 306 29.19 -2.42 17.60
C GLN A 306 30.12 -1.22 17.83
N GLN A 307 30.43 -0.45 16.79
CA GLN A 307 31.25 0.77 16.88
C GLN A 307 30.41 2.06 16.91
N VAL A 308 29.09 1.97 16.77
CA VAL A 308 28.17 3.13 16.76
C VAL A 308 27.73 3.45 18.19
N ASP A 309 27.77 4.72 18.59
CA ASP A 309 27.31 5.18 19.90
C ASP A 309 25.81 4.91 20.13
N ASP A 310 25.43 4.60 21.37
CA ASP A 310 24.07 4.14 21.72
C ASP A 310 23.00 5.20 21.40
N ASP A 311 23.32 6.47 21.63
CA ASP A 311 22.41 7.59 21.40
C ASP A 311 22.12 7.85 19.90
N LEU A 312 22.96 7.35 19.01
CA LEU A 312 22.73 7.38 17.57
C LEU A 312 21.69 6.35 17.12
N LEU A 313 21.48 5.27 17.87
CA LEU A 313 20.47 4.25 17.53
C LEU A 313 19.04 4.69 17.88
N GLU A 314 18.88 5.80 18.59
CA GLU A 314 17.58 6.30 19.08
C GLU A 314 17.05 7.49 18.24
N GLN A 315 17.67 7.74 17.08
CA GLN A 315 17.29 8.86 16.24
C GLN A 315 15.89 8.68 15.65
N LYS A 316 15.11 9.77 15.62
CA LYS A 316 13.69 9.77 15.22
C LYS A 316 13.43 9.29 13.79
N TYR A 317 14.42 9.44 12.91
CA TYR A 317 14.32 8.98 11.52
C TYR A 317 14.41 7.46 11.41
N ILE A 318 15.03 6.77 12.39
CA ILE A 318 15.10 5.32 12.44
C ILE A 318 13.78 4.81 13.02
N PRO A 319 12.98 4.06 12.26
CA PRO A 319 11.73 3.50 12.78
C PRO A 319 11.99 2.60 14.00
N TYR A 320 11.07 2.63 14.97
CA TYR A 320 11.21 1.90 16.24
C TYR A 320 11.61 0.42 16.08
N TRP A 321 11.02 -0.29 15.11
CA TRP A 321 11.38 -1.69 14.83
C TRP A 321 12.82 -1.87 14.36
N TYR A 322 13.38 -0.92 13.59
CA TYR A 322 14.80 -0.92 13.22
C TYR A 322 15.69 -0.57 14.41
N GLN A 323 15.27 0.34 15.30
CA GLN A 323 16.02 0.62 16.53
C GLN A 323 16.18 -0.65 17.37
N ILE A 324 15.09 -1.39 17.61
CA ILE A 324 15.12 -2.66 18.34
C ILE A 324 15.98 -3.71 17.62
N TYR A 325 15.82 -3.83 16.30
CA TYR A 325 16.58 -4.79 15.51
C TYR A 325 18.07 -4.48 15.52
N PHE A 326 18.49 -3.22 15.31
CA PHE A 326 19.88 -2.79 15.36
C PHE A 326 20.49 -2.97 16.75
N LYS A 327 19.77 -2.61 17.82
CA LYS A 327 20.21 -2.91 19.20
C LYS A 327 20.38 -4.42 19.42
N SER A 328 19.50 -5.25 18.84
CA SER A 328 19.63 -6.71 18.95
C SER A 328 20.85 -7.27 18.20
N LEU A 329 21.22 -6.68 17.06
CA LEU A 329 22.45 -7.04 16.34
C LEU A 329 23.69 -6.60 17.14
N LYS A 330 23.68 -5.37 17.68
CA LYS A 330 24.78 -4.78 18.43
C LYS A 330 25.11 -5.56 19.70
N TYR A 331 24.12 -5.74 20.57
CA TYR A 331 24.33 -6.27 21.93
C TYR A 331 23.99 -7.75 22.08
N GLY A 332 23.24 -8.33 21.13
CA GLY A 332 22.75 -9.71 21.20
C GLY A 332 21.26 -9.82 21.54
N ARG A 333 20.85 -10.97 22.08
CA ARG A 333 19.43 -11.36 22.16
C ARG A 333 18.62 -10.50 23.15
N ILE A 334 17.32 -10.41 22.89
CA ILE A 334 16.31 -9.71 23.72
C ILE A 334 15.82 -10.64 24.84
N TYR A 335 15.68 -10.13 26.07
CA TYR A 335 15.16 -10.82 27.25
C TYR A 335 14.09 -9.97 27.97
N LEU A 336 13.16 -10.58 28.71
CA LEU A 336 12.19 -9.85 29.56
C LEU A 336 12.65 -9.79 31.02
N ARG A 337 12.54 -8.64 31.70
CA ARG A 337 12.88 -8.48 33.12
C ARG A 337 11.75 -7.79 33.90
N ASN A 338 11.47 -8.28 35.11
CA ASN A 338 10.55 -7.59 36.03
C ASN A 338 11.32 -6.46 36.71
N ALA A 339 10.89 -5.21 36.52
CA ALA A 339 11.25 -4.13 37.43
C ALA A 339 10.36 -4.26 38.67
N VAL A 340 10.96 -4.46 39.84
CA VAL A 340 10.27 -4.86 41.08
C VAL A 340 9.30 -3.78 41.61
N ASN A 341 9.23 -2.58 41.02
CA ASN A 341 8.38 -1.49 41.49
C ASN A 341 7.80 -0.59 40.38
N GLU A 342 7.69 -1.06 39.15
CA GLU A 342 7.10 -0.28 38.05
C GLU A 342 5.79 -0.89 37.54
N ILE A 343 4.84 -0.03 37.19
CA ILE A 343 3.49 -0.38 36.70
C ILE A 343 3.57 -1.02 35.30
N GLU A 344 4.69 -0.84 34.60
CA GLU A 344 4.94 -1.35 33.24
C GLU A 344 6.27 -2.12 33.21
N PRO A 345 6.27 -3.41 32.85
CA PRO A 345 7.49 -4.19 32.70
C PRO A 345 8.08 -3.99 31.30
N ARG A 346 9.42 -3.98 31.28
CA ARG A 346 10.22 -3.51 30.15
C ARG A 346 10.99 -4.68 29.52
N PHE A 347 11.16 -4.65 28.20
CA PHE A 347 12.05 -5.57 27.50
C PHE A 347 13.49 -5.13 27.75
N GLN A 348 14.46 -6.05 27.76
CA GLN A 348 15.86 -5.72 27.99
C GLN A 348 16.71 -6.34 26.89
N ILE A 349 17.58 -5.55 26.26
CA ILE A 349 18.64 -6.06 25.38
C ILE A 349 19.96 -5.84 26.11
N ALA A 350 20.64 -6.94 26.46
CA ALA A 350 21.81 -6.90 27.34
C ALA A 350 21.54 -6.09 28.63
N ASP A 351 22.21 -4.95 28.82
CA ASP A 351 22.03 -4.06 29.98
C ASP A 351 21.00 -2.94 29.75
N GLU A 352 20.62 -2.67 28.50
CA GLU A 352 19.65 -1.62 28.15
C GLU A 352 18.21 -2.08 28.30
N VAL A 353 17.38 -1.20 28.85
CA VAL A 353 15.96 -1.45 29.06
C VAL A 353 15.16 -0.78 27.95
N ILE A 354 14.49 -1.58 27.12
CA ILE A 354 13.47 -1.16 26.17
C ILE A 354 12.17 -0.96 26.94
N GLU A 355 11.78 0.30 27.13
CA GLU A 355 10.70 0.70 28.02
C GLU A 355 9.31 0.27 27.56
N ASN A 356 9.10 -0.02 26.27
CA ASN A 356 7.82 -0.49 25.75
C ASN A 356 8.03 -1.25 24.44
N LEU A 357 7.41 -2.43 24.27
CA LEU A 357 7.02 -2.85 22.91
C LEU A 357 5.85 -1.98 22.51
N ASP A 358 6.17 -0.76 22.11
CA ASP A 358 5.19 0.25 21.76
C ASP A 358 4.42 -0.23 20.52
N GLY A 359 3.13 -0.58 20.71
CA GLY A 359 2.21 -1.00 19.64
C GLY A 359 2.62 -2.30 18.94
N ASN A 360 1.76 -3.30 18.83
CA ASN A 360 0.62 -3.20 17.94
C ASN A 360 -0.28 -4.42 18.19
N THR A 361 -0.70 -4.64 19.44
CA THR A 361 -1.80 -5.57 19.68
C THR A 361 -3.08 -4.93 19.18
N GLN A 362 -3.40 -5.19 17.92
CA GLN A 362 -4.58 -4.68 17.28
C GLN A 362 -5.72 -5.68 17.42
N ILE A 363 -6.77 -5.30 18.15
CA ILE A 363 -8.02 -6.03 18.13
C ILE A 363 -8.76 -5.65 16.85
N ASN A 364 -8.92 -6.63 15.97
CA ASN A 364 -9.69 -6.47 14.73
C ASN A 364 -11.15 -6.84 14.95
N TRP A 365 -11.48 -7.81 15.80
CA TRP A 365 -12.85 -8.31 15.91
C TRP A 365 -13.23 -8.61 17.35
N ILE A 366 -14.42 -8.16 17.76
CA ILE A 366 -15.06 -8.56 19.00
C ILE A 366 -16.46 -9.04 18.64
N ASN A 367 -16.77 -10.26 19.04
CA ASN A 367 -18.08 -10.88 18.85
C ASN A 367 -18.51 -11.50 20.18
N GLN A 368 -19.74 -11.22 20.62
CA GLN A 368 -20.28 -11.78 21.85
C GLN A 368 -21.58 -12.53 21.52
N ARG A 369 -21.53 -13.85 21.66
CA ARG A 369 -22.65 -14.78 21.45
C ARG A 369 -22.92 -15.55 22.72
N GLU A 370 -24.17 -15.59 23.16
CA GLU A 370 -24.55 -16.26 24.40
C GLU A 370 -23.72 -15.80 25.62
N LYS A 371 -22.92 -16.69 26.20
CA LYS A 371 -21.97 -16.45 27.30
C LYS A 371 -20.53 -16.59 26.83
N GLN A 372 -20.25 -16.50 25.53
CA GLN A 372 -18.90 -16.54 24.97
C GLN A 372 -18.57 -15.19 24.34
N LEU A 373 -17.40 -14.67 24.68
CA LEU A 373 -16.82 -13.49 24.06
C LEU A 373 -15.60 -13.92 23.25
N GLN A 374 -15.67 -13.73 21.95
CA GLN A 374 -14.57 -13.95 21.03
C GLN A 374 -13.88 -12.62 20.74
N ILE A 375 -12.56 -12.59 20.91
CA ILE A 375 -11.72 -11.43 20.60
C ILE A 375 -10.64 -11.90 19.64
N ARG A 376 -10.60 -11.35 18.43
CA ARG A 376 -9.60 -11.65 17.41
C ARG A 376 -8.81 -10.41 17.05
N GLY A 377 -7.56 -10.61 16.68
CA GLY A 377 -6.67 -9.54 16.31
C GLY A 377 -5.32 -10.08 15.91
N PHE A 378 -4.35 -9.19 15.76
CA PHE A 378 -2.96 -9.55 15.60
C PHE A 378 -2.10 -8.73 16.55
N TYR A 379 -0.90 -9.23 16.83
CA TYR A 379 0.13 -8.46 17.49
C TYR A 379 1.45 -8.61 16.76
N VAL A 380 2.20 -7.51 16.68
CA VAL A 380 3.57 -7.55 16.18
C VAL A 380 4.51 -7.76 17.35
N ARG A 381 5.54 -8.58 17.15
CA ARG A 381 6.56 -8.84 18.16
C ARG A 381 7.95 -8.88 17.51
N PRO A 382 9.04 -8.66 18.27
CA PRO A 382 10.37 -9.06 17.83
C PRO A 382 10.41 -10.58 17.55
N MET A 383 11.41 -11.04 16.79
CA MET A 383 11.65 -12.46 16.44
C MET A 383 12.03 -13.36 17.65
N ILE A 384 11.17 -13.39 18.68
CA ILE A 384 11.29 -14.17 19.91
C ILE A 384 10.06 -15.06 20.00
N ASN A 385 10.20 -16.32 19.60
CA ASN A 385 9.08 -17.25 19.48
C ASN A 385 8.36 -17.53 20.80
N GLU A 386 9.03 -17.33 21.92
CA GLU A 386 8.55 -17.58 23.28
C GLU A 386 7.62 -16.48 23.81
N VAL A 387 7.58 -15.30 23.18
CA VAL A 387 6.65 -14.22 23.59
C VAL A 387 5.25 -14.51 23.06
N LYS A 388 4.30 -14.71 23.98
CA LYS A 388 2.89 -15.01 23.70
C LYS A 388 1.97 -13.93 24.23
N LEU A 389 0.90 -13.60 23.51
CA LEU A 389 -0.18 -12.77 24.05
C LEU A 389 -1.14 -13.64 24.90
N VAL A 390 -1.45 -13.20 26.11
CA VAL A 390 -2.39 -13.84 27.04
C VAL A 390 -3.41 -12.82 27.54
N ALA A 391 -4.64 -13.28 27.78
CA ALA A 391 -5.70 -12.47 28.41
C ALA A 391 -5.90 -12.95 29.85
N LYS A 392 -6.04 -12.03 30.79
CA LYS A 392 -6.35 -12.30 32.19
C LYS A 392 -7.80 -11.92 32.46
N TYR A 393 -8.58 -12.89 32.92
CA TYR A 393 -9.99 -12.73 33.26
C TYR A 393 -10.27 -13.46 34.57
N ARG A 394 -10.83 -12.74 35.56
CA ARG A 394 -11.12 -13.30 36.91
C ARG A 394 -9.92 -13.93 37.63
N GLY A 395 -8.72 -13.44 37.34
CA GLY A 395 -7.48 -13.97 37.93
C GLY A 395 -6.88 -15.17 37.20
N GLU A 396 -7.57 -15.72 36.20
CA GLU A 396 -7.04 -16.78 35.36
C GLU A 396 -6.45 -16.22 34.06
N PHE A 397 -5.32 -16.79 33.62
CA PHE A 397 -4.71 -16.46 32.33
C PHE A 397 -5.18 -17.43 31.26
N ILE A 398 -5.64 -16.88 30.15
CA ILE A 398 -6.11 -17.58 28.96
C ILE A 398 -5.08 -17.30 27.86
N GLU A 399 -4.45 -18.35 27.32
CA GLU A 399 -3.57 -18.19 26.16
C GLU A 399 -4.41 -18.06 24.88
N GLY A 400 -4.03 -17.14 24.00
CA GLY A 400 -4.70 -16.94 22.72
C GLY A 400 -4.40 -18.10 21.77
N VAL A 401 -5.39 -18.53 21.00
CA VAL A 401 -5.16 -19.48 19.90
C VAL A 401 -4.47 -18.71 18.78
N LEU A 402 -3.24 -19.12 18.46
CA LEU A 402 -2.49 -18.51 17.37
C LEU A 402 -3.04 -19.03 16.04
N ASN A 403 -3.38 -18.12 15.15
CA ASN A 403 -3.67 -18.45 13.75
C ASN A 403 -2.49 -17.97 12.89
N LYS A 404 -2.19 -18.70 11.83
CA LYS A 404 -1.29 -18.20 10.79
C LYS A 404 -2.15 -17.51 9.74
N SER A 405 -1.78 -16.30 9.36
CA SER A 405 -2.26 -15.61 8.16
C SER A 405 -1.17 -14.66 7.67
N LYS A 406 -1.26 -14.23 6.42
CA LYS A 406 -0.38 -13.18 5.88
C LYS A 406 -0.88 -11.81 6.33
N HIS A 407 0.05 -10.94 6.70
CA HIS A 407 -0.19 -9.55 7.06
C HIS A 407 0.66 -8.62 6.18
N ASP A 408 0.15 -7.42 5.92
CA ASP A 408 0.91 -6.37 5.22
C ASP A 408 1.85 -5.61 6.17
N ASP A 409 1.63 -5.72 7.48
CA ASP A 409 2.41 -5.01 8.50
C ASP A 409 3.80 -5.62 8.80
N LEU A 410 4.22 -6.62 8.00
CA LEU A 410 5.52 -7.25 8.11
C LEU A 410 6.63 -6.22 7.90
N LYS A 411 7.55 -6.14 8.88
CA LYS A 411 8.75 -5.31 8.75
C LYS A 411 9.91 -6.19 8.38
N TYR A 412 10.61 -5.79 7.32
CA TYR A 412 11.76 -6.51 6.81
C TYR A 412 12.99 -5.63 6.86
N TYR A 413 14.15 -6.28 6.86
CA TYR A 413 15.45 -5.66 6.71
C TYR A 413 16.35 -6.63 5.95
N LEU A 414 16.91 -6.20 4.80
CA LEU A 414 17.67 -7.07 3.89
C LEU A 414 16.94 -8.38 3.55
N GLY A 415 15.66 -8.31 3.17
CA GLY A 415 14.92 -9.53 2.81
C GLY A 415 14.44 -10.38 3.97
N ARG A 416 14.95 -10.16 5.20
CA ARG A 416 14.55 -10.91 6.38
C ARG A 416 13.43 -10.21 7.11
N GLU A 417 12.41 -10.98 7.47
CA GLU A 417 11.37 -10.56 8.40
C GLU A 417 11.98 -10.36 9.79
N ILE A 418 11.90 -9.15 10.33
CA ILE A 418 12.48 -8.79 11.64
C ILE A 418 11.43 -8.59 12.73
N PHE A 419 10.19 -8.31 12.34
CA PHE A 419 9.05 -8.10 13.24
C PHE A 419 7.80 -8.79 12.68
N PRO A 420 7.59 -10.07 13.01
CA PRO A 420 6.43 -10.83 12.56
C PRO A 420 5.14 -10.33 13.20
N ALA A 421 4.07 -10.31 12.40
CA ALA A 421 2.70 -10.17 12.87
C ALA A 421 2.09 -11.55 13.16
N VAL A 422 1.49 -11.72 14.33
CA VAL A 422 0.91 -12.97 14.78
C VAL A 422 -0.56 -12.77 15.12
N ASP A 423 -1.45 -13.54 14.48
CA ASP A 423 -2.86 -13.52 14.85
C ASP A 423 -3.12 -14.22 16.17
N PHE A 424 -4.11 -13.72 16.89
CA PHE A 424 -4.63 -14.34 18.08
C PHE A 424 -6.15 -14.41 18.06
N GLU A 425 -6.68 -15.41 18.74
CA GLU A 425 -8.10 -15.53 19.08
C GLU A 425 -8.24 -15.93 20.55
N PHE A 426 -8.92 -15.09 21.33
CA PHE A 426 -9.37 -15.42 22.68
C PHE A 426 -10.85 -15.80 22.65
N ASN A 427 -11.19 -16.89 23.33
CA ASN A 427 -12.56 -17.30 23.60
C ASN A 427 -12.78 -17.27 25.11
N ILE A 428 -13.54 -16.30 25.61
CA ILE A 428 -13.71 -16.01 27.04
C ILE A 428 -15.14 -16.35 27.46
N ASN A 429 -15.27 -17.22 28.45
CA ASN A 429 -16.57 -17.63 29.00
C ASN A 429 -17.08 -16.64 30.05
N LEU A 430 -18.15 -15.92 29.71
CA LEU A 430 -18.84 -14.93 30.54
C LEU A 430 -19.88 -15.52 31.50
N ALA A 431 -20.08 -16.85 31.54
CA ALA A 431 -21.19 -17.48 32.28
C ALA A 431 -21.29 -17.12 33.76
N GLY A 432 -20.18 -16.76 34.40
CA GLY A 432 -20.15 -16.34 35.79
C GLY A 432 -20.40 -14.85 36.04
N MET A 433 -20.69 -14.02 35.02
CA MET A 433 -20.89 -12.56 35.14
C MET A 433 -22.04 -12.16 36.08
N LEU A 434 -22.93 -13.10 36.42
CA LEU A 434 -24.17 -12.84 37.15
C LEU A 434 -24.00 -12.33 38.59
N ASN A 435 -22.77 -12.32 39.14
CA ASN A 435 -22.51 -11.93 40.54
C ASN A 435 -21.82 -10.56 40.70
N GLN A 436 -21.42 -9.87 39.62
CA GLN A 436 -20.75 -8.57 39.65
C GLN A 436 -21.14 -7.74 38.42
N GLU A 437 -21.45 -6.45 38.60
CA GLU A 437 -21.91 -5.59 37.50
C GLU A 437 -20.82 -5.25 36.47
N LEU A 438 -19.55 -5.29 36.87
CA LEU A 438 -18.42 -4.81 36.07
C LEU A 438 -17.19 -5.72 36.23
N GLN A 439 -16.55 -6.11 35.13
CA GLN A 439 -15.32 -6.90 35.12
C GLN A 439 -14.31 -6.38 34.09
N SER A 440 -13.03 -6.69 34.25
CA SER A 440 -11.97 -6.38 33.27
C SER A 440 -11.43 -7.64 32.59
N ILE A 441 -11.07 -7.50 31.33
CA ILE A 441 -10.20 -8.41 30.59
C ILE A 441 -8.91 -7.65 30.33
N GLU A 442 -7.82 -8.08 30.96
CA GLU A 442 -6.50 -7.45 30.84
C GLU A 442 -5.62 -8.26 29.88
N PHE A 443 -4.81 -7.60 29.05
CA PHE A 443 -3.97 -8.27 28.05
C PHE A 443 -2.50 -8.11 28.39
N TYR A 444 -1.75 -9.21 28.26
CA TYR A 444 -0.34 -9.27 28.61
C TYR A 444 0.47 -10.06 27.59
N PHE A 445 1.70 -9.63 27.31
CA PHE A 445 2.75 -10.46 26.73
C PHE A 445 3.39 -11.32 27.82
N LYS A 446 3.34 -12.64 27.67
CA LYS A 446 3.98 -13.63 28.53
C LYS A 446 5.29 -14.10 27.90
N TYR A 447 6.35 -14.15 28.70
CA TYR A 447 7.62 -14.80 28.37
C TYR A 447 8.11 -15.54 29.61
N GLN A 448 8.22 -16.87 29.50
CA GLN A 448 8.45 -17.74 30.66
C GLN A 448 7.39 -17.45 31.76
N ASP A 449 7.83 -17.09 32.97
CA ASP A 449 6.97 -16.75 34.12
C ASP A 449 6.75 -15.23 34.29
N LYS A 450 7.16 -14.42 33.31
CA LYS A 450 7.04 -12.95 33.34
C LYS A 450 5.91 -12.48 32.43
N TYR A 451 5.28 -11.37 32.81
CA TYR A 451 4.11 -10.81 32.13
C TYR A 451 4.32 -9.32 31.91
N ALA A 452 3.97 -8.83 30.72
CA ALA A 452 4.04 -7.42 30.35
C ALA A 452 2.73 -6.89 29.78
N ALA A 453 2.25 -5.73 30.25
CA ALA A 453 1.00 -5.16 29.76
C ALA A 453 1.07 -4.94 28.25
N ALA A 454 0.08 -5.46 27.51
CA ALA A 454 0.01 -5.29 26.07
C ALA A 454 -0.84 -4.07 25.73
N HIS A 455 -0.25 -3.06 25.10
CA HIS A 455 -0.99 -1.89 24.64
C HIS A 455 -1.93 -2.26 23.49
N ILE A 456 -3.24 -2.07 23.70
CA ILE A 456 -4.27 -2.45 22.74
C ILE A 456 -4.65 -1.26 21.87
N VAL A 457 -4.64 -1.50 20.56
CA VAL A 457 -5.23 -0.62 19.56
C VAL A 457 -6.37 -1.34 18.85
N HIS A 458 -7.24 -0.59 18.17
CA HIS A 458 -8.42 -1.15 17.54
C HIS A 458 -8.43 -0.83 16.05
N GLY A 459 -8.53 -1.88 15.23
CA GLY A 459 -8.49 -1.76 13.77
C GLY A 459 -9.72 -1.03 13.23
N TRP A 460 -9.53 -0.30 12.12
CA TRP A 460 -10.60 0.44 11.42
C TRP A 460 -11.83 -0.41 11.07
N ASN A 461 -11.59 -1.66 10.66
CA ASN A 461 -12.66 -2.56 10.29
C ASN A 461 -13.36 -3.19 11.50
N SER A 462 -12.84 -2.99 12.72
CA SER A 462 -13.41 -3.58 13.92
C SER A 462 -14.79 -3.04 14.26
N ARG A 463 -15.69 -3.95 14.67
CA ARG A 463 -16.95 -3.59 15.34
C ARG A 463 -16.72 -2.79 16.62
N PHE A 464 -15.55 -2.98 17.23
CA PHE A 464 -15.09 -2.22 18.38
C PHE A 464 -13.94 -1.30 17.96
N TYR A 465 -14.26 -0.24 17.22
CA TYR A 465 -13.29 0.76 16.76
C TYR A 465 -12.94 1.79 17.85
N TRP A 466 -11.71 2.33 17.82
CA TRP A 466 -11.20 3.20 18.89
C TRP A 466 -11.97 4.53 19.06
N LYS A 467 -12.72 4.99 18.05
CA LYS A 467 -13.59 6.17 18.19
C LYS A 467 -14.97 5.87 18.78
N ASN A 468 -15.39 4.60 18.82
CA ASN A 468 -16.67 4.19 19.37
C ASN A 468 -16.60 3.96 20.89
N ASP A 469 -15.48 3.43 21.37
CA ASP A 469 -15.19 3.05 22.77
C ASP A 469 -16.08 1.94 23.38
N PHE A 470 -17.11 1.44 22.67
CA PHE A 470 -17.98 0.36 23.14
C PHE A 470 -18.46 -0.59 22.01
N PHE A 471 -18.92 -1.79 22.38
CA PHE A 471 -19.60 -2.77 21.52
C PHE A 471 -20.74 -3.42 22.32
N ILE A 472 -21.90 -3.60 21.69
CA ILE A 472 -23.07 -4.24 22.29
C ILE A 472 -23.18 -5.69 21.81
N GLY A 473 -22.98 -6.61 22.75
CA GLY A 473 -23.24 -8.04 22.58
C GLY A 473 -24.68 -8.45 22.88
N GLU A 474 -24.94 -9.75 22.87
CA GLU A 474 -26.23 -10.34 23.24
C GLU A 474 -26.55 -10.23 24.74
N GLU A 475 -25.54 -10.39 25.61
CA GLU A 475 -25.69 -10.37 27.08
C GLU A 475 -24.80 -9.34 27.78
N ALA A 476 -23.84 -8.72 27.07
CA ALA A 476 -22.86 -7.81 27.66
C ALA A 476 -22.56 -6.59 26.76
N ILE A 477 -22.16 -5.49 27.40
CA ILE A 477 -21.57 -4.32 26.77
C ILE A 477 -20.07 -4.35 27.05
N ILE A 478 -19.26 -4.34 25.99
CA ILE A 478 -17.81 -4.26 26.07
C ILE A 478 -17.44 -2.79 25.91
N LYS A 479 -16.56 -2.28 26.76
CA LYS A 479 -16.10 -0.88 26.76
C LYS A 479 -14.60 -0.80 26.87
N LYS A 480 -14.03 0.29 26.35
CA LYS A 480 -12.61 0.59 26.52
C LYS A 480 -12.32 0.96 27.99
N SER A 481 -11.22 0.45 28.54
CA SER A 481 -10.73 0.89 29.86
C SER A 481 -9.93 2.19 29.75
N TRP A 482 -9.77 2.92 30.86
CA TRP A 482 -8.81 4.01 30.97
C TRP A 482 -7.37 3.53 30.81
N SER A 483 -7.09 2.27 31.19
CA SER A 483 -5.84 1.59 30.91
C SER A 483 -5.83 1.09 29.46
N SER A 484 -4.77 1.37 28.72
CA SER A 484 -4.59 0.92 27.32
C SER A 484 -4.48 -0.60 27.14
N HIS A 485 -4.33 -1.37 28.22
CA HIS A 485 -4.16 -2.83 28.19
C HIS A 485 -5.40 -3.62 28.64
N ALA A 486 -6.58 -3.02 28.76
CA ALA A 486 -7.77 -3.72 29.24
C ALA A 486 -9.08 -3.32 28.56
N LEU A 487 -10.03 -4.25 28.56
CA LEU A 487 -11.42 -4.05 28.19
C LEU A 487 -12.32 -4.23 29.43
N VAL A 488 -13.33 -3.38 29.54
CA VAL A 488 -14.36 -3.48 30.57
C VAL A 488 -15.55 -4.24 30.01
N VAL A 489 -16.04 -5.23 30.75
CA VAL A 489 -17.23 -6.00 30.41
C VAL A 489 -18.30 -5.71 31.44
N GLU A 490 -19.41 -5.13 30.97
CA GLU A 490 -20.57 -4.75 31.78
C GLU A 490 -21.77 -5.59 31.35
N LYS A 491 -22.62 -5.97 32.31
CA LYS A 491 -23.86 -6.69 31.99
C LYS A 491 -24.80 -5.81 31.16
N LEU A 492 -25.39 -6.38 30.11
CA LEU A 492 -26.40 -5.69 29.33
C LEU A 492 -27.73 -5.62 30.10
N THR A 493 -28.11 -4.41 30.50
CA THR A 493 -29.37 -4.09 31.17
C THR A 493 -29.98 -2.88 30.48
N LYS A 494 -31.28 -2.63 30.68
CA LYS A 494 -31.91 -1.41 30.15
C LYS A 494 -31.19 -0.13 30.63
N HIS A 495 -30.71 -0.12 31.88
CA HIS A 495 -29.98 1.03 32.40
C HIS A 495 -28.63 1.21 31.69
N SER A 496 -27.79 0.17 31.66
CA SER A 496 -26.46 0.22 31.05
C SER A 496 -26.51 0.47 29.54
N LEU A 497 -27.54 -0.04 28.86
CA LEU A 497 -27.83 0.27 27.46
C LEU A 497 -28.13 1.76 27.27
N ASN A 498 -29.10 2.30 28.02
CA ASN A 498 -29.50 3.70 27.92
C ASN A 498 -28.32 4.64 28.16
N THR A 499 -27.57 4.43 29.24
CA THR A 499 -26.44 5.29 29.60
C THR A 499 -25.32 5.21 28.56
N THR A 500 -25.04 4.03 28.00
CA THR A 500 -23.97 3.86 27.02
C THR A 500 -24.36 4.46 25.68
N VAL A 501 -25.51 4.06 25.12
CA VAL A 501 -25.93 4.43 23.76
C VAL A 501 -26.30 5.91 23.68
N LEU A 502 -27.11 6.43 24.61
CA LEU A 502 -27.59 7.81 24.54
C LEU A 502 -26.49 8.83 24.87
N SER A 503 -25.43 8.44 25.60
CA SER A 503 -24.28 9.33 25.82
C SER A 503 -23.54 9.70 24.53
N ARG A 504 -23.73 8.91 23.46
CA ARG A 504 -23.10 9.11 22.15
C ARG A 504 -24.02 9.77 21.15
N LYS A 505 -25.22 10.16 21.57
CA LYS A 505 -26.14 10.94 20.73
C LYS A 505 -25.45 12.23 20.30
N LYS A 506 -25.54 12.53 19.01
CA LYS A 506 -25.04 13.75 18.37
C LYS A 506 -26.17 14.42 17.60
N ASN A 507 -26.03 15.69 17.24
CA ASN A 507 -27.08 16.46 16.56
C ASN A 507 -27.12 16.23 15.03
N TYR A 508 -27.36 14.99 14.59
CA TYR A 508 -27.60 14.67 13.18
C TYR A 508 -29.08 14.80 12.80
N LYS A 509 -29.38 14.81 11.49
CA LYS A 509 -30.76 14.76 10.97
C LYS A 509 -31.53 13.53 11.48
N ASP A 510 -30.82 12.41 11.71
CA ASP A 510 -31.38 11.14 12.21
C ASP A 510 -30.93 10.85 13.66
N ASP A 511 -30.68 11.86 14.50
CA ASP A 511 -30.20 11.67 15.88
C ASP A 511 -31.14 10.84 16.78
N PHE A 512 -32.43 10.86 16.48
CA PHE A 512 -33.46 10.06 17.12
C PHE A 512 -33.28 8.54 16.87
N LEU A 513 -32.42 8.13 15.93
CA LEU A 513 -32.12 6.71 15.68
C LEU A 513 -31.59 6.00 16.94
N PHE A 514 -30.79 6.67 17.76
CA PHE A 514 -30.27 6.12 19.01
C PHE A 514 -31.37 5.94 20.07
N GLU A 515 -32.28 6.93 20.17
CA GLU A 515 -33.45 6.84 21.06
C GLU A 515 -34.35 5.69 20.61
N ARG A 516 -34.60 5.56 19.30
CA ARG A 516 -35.40 4.45 18.76
C ARG A 516 -34.73 3.11 18.96
N TYR A 517 -33.42 3.00 18.78
CA TYR A 517 -32.71 1.76 19.08
C TYR A 517 -32.93 1.34 20.54
N VAL A 518 -32.78 2.28 21.47
CA VAL A 518 -33.00 2.03 22.90
C VAL A 518 -34.46 1.68 23.21
N ASP A 519 -35.43 2.44 22.68
CA ASP A 519 -36.85 2.25 22.93
C ASP A 519 -37.35 0.88 22.45
N TYR A 520 -36.82 0.42 21.32
CA TYR A 520 -37.22 -0.82 20.66
C TYR A 520 -36.25 -1.98 20.89
N PHE A 521 -35.21 -1.79 21.71
CA PHE A 521 -34.18 -2.80 21.91
C PHE A 521 -34.75 -4.16 22.32
N GLU A 522 -35.58 -4.19 23.35
CA GLU A 522 -36.17 -5.45 23.86
C GLU A 522 -37.14 -6.12 22.88
N SER A 523 -37.83 -5.34 22.04
CA SER A 523 -38.79 -5.88 21.07
C SER A 523 -38.15 -6.35 19.77
N TYR A 524 -36.96 -5.82 19.42
CA TYR A 524 -36.26 -6.16 18.18
C TYR A 524 -35.04 -7.06 18.38
N ARG A 525 -34.35 -7.04 19.54
CA ARG A 525 -33.10 -7.81 19.77
C ARG A 525 -33.22 -9.32 19.56
N ASN A 526 -34.43 -9.86 19.64
CA ASN A 526 -34.72 -11.30 19.48
C ASN A 526 -35.42 -11.63 18.14
N LYS A 527 -35.68 -10.62 17.29
CA LYS A 527 -36.28 -10.83 15.97
C LYS A 527 -35.25 -11.45 15.03
N ARG A 528 -35.72 -12.34 14.16
CA ARG A 528 -34.90 -12.94 13.11
C ARG A 528 -35.00 -12.08 11.87
N ILE A 529 -34.13 -11.07 11.77
CA ILE A 529 -34.12 -10.12 10.65
C ILE A 529 -32.93 -10.44 9.74
N TRP A 530 -33.21 -10.74 8.47
CA TRP A 530 -32.19 -10.97 7.45
C TRP A 530 -32.24 -9.85 6.41
N LEU A 531 -31.10 -9.21 6.18
CA LEU A 531 -30.95 -8.15 5.18
C LEU A 531 -30.15 -8.69 4.00
N PHE A 532 -30.68 -8.55 2.79
CA PHE A 532 -30.06 -8.98 1.54
C PHE A 532 -29.62 -7.76 0.73
N ILE A 533 -28.36 -7.71 0.31
CA ILE A 533 -27.82 -6.56 -0.43
C ILE A 533 -26.73 -6.97 -1.41
N ASP A 534 -26.89 -6.61 -2.69
CA ASP A 534 -25.84 -6.81 -3.68
C ASP A 534 -24.77 -5.72 -3.57
N ARG A 535 -25.08 -4.52 -4.06
CA ARG A 535 -24.27 -3.31 -3.91
C ARG A 535 -25.18 -2.15 -3.53
N PRO A 536 -24.66 -1.12 -2.85
CA PRO A 536 -25.44 0.11 -2.60
C PRO A 536 -25.94 0.78 -3.88
N THR A 537 -25.29 0.55 -5.02
CA THR A 537 -25.53 1.24 -6.28
C THR A 537 -26.28 0.41 -7.31
N THR A 538 -26.33 -0.91 -7.17
CA THR A 538 -26.91 -1.81 -8.20
C THR A 538 -27.42 -3.11 -7.58
N ILE A 539 -28.44 -3.71 -8.20
CA ILE A 539 -28.92 -5.09 -7.92
C ILE A 539 -28.55 -6.04 -9.07
N GLY A 540 -28.99 -7.29 -9.02
CA GLY A 540 -28.84 -8.27 -10.10
C GLY A 540 -27.79 -9.35 -9.84
N ASP A 541 -27.38 -9.55 -8.59
CA ASP A 541 -26.32 -10.48 -8.20
C ASP A 541 -26.83 -11.54 -7.18
N ASN A 542 -25.91 -12.20 -6.48
CA ASN A 542 -26.20 -13.36 -5.64
C ASN A 542 -27.21 -13.10 -4.51
N ALA A 543 -27.23 -11.91 -3.91
CA ALA A 543 -28.14 -11.59 -2.81
C ALA A 543 -29.58 -11.45 -3.31
N GLU A 544 -29.79 -10.83 -4.47
CA GLU A 544 -31.11 -10.79 -5.12
C GLU A 544 -31.60 -12.21 -5.45
N ALA A 545 -30.75 -13.04 -6.08
CA ALA A 545 -31.11 -14.39 -6.48
C ALA A 545 -31.54 -15.24 -5.27
N LEU A 546 -30.76 -15.19 -4.19
CA LEU A 546 -31.07 -15.88 -2.96
C LEU A 546 -32.33 -15.32 -2.28
N PHE A 547 -32.53 -14.00 -2.29
CA PHE A 547 -33.74 -13.37 -1.76
C PHE A 547 -34.97 -13.87 -2.50
N ARG A 548 -34.98 -13.86 -3.85
CA ARG A 548 -36.11 -14.37 -4.65
C ARG A 548 -36.49 -15.81 -4.29
N TYR A 549 -35.48 -16.66 -4.04
CA TYR A 549 -35.71 -18.04 -3.63
C TYR A 549 -36.38 -18.18 -2.25
N CYS A 550 -36.02 -17.32 -1.28
CA CYS A 550 -36.46 -17.48 0.12
C CYS A 550 -37.46 -16.44 0.63
N ALA A 551 -37.77 -15.37 -0.12
CA ALA A 551 -38.51 -14.22 0.37
C ALA A 551 -39.89 -14.55 0.95
N ASN A 552 -40.61 -15.49 0.32
CA ASN A 552 -41.96 -15.92 0.73
C ASN A 552 -42.00 -17.18 1.59
N ARG A 553 -40.85 -17.68 2.05
CA ARG A 553 -40.82 -18.88 2.91
C ARG A 553 -41.29 -18.55 4.32
N GLU A 554 -42.24 -19.34 4.82
CA GLU A 554 -42.77 -19.26 6.20
C GLU A 554 -41.85 -20.01 7.19
N ASP A 555 -40.72 -19.40 7.51
CA ASP A 555 -39.65 -19.95 8.38
C ASP A 555 -39.46 -19.14 9.68
N GLY A 556 -40.33 -18.15 9.91
CA GLY A 556 -40.25 -17.23 11.04
C GLY A 556 -39.10 -16.21 10.96
N ILE A 557 -38.56 -15.97 9.77
CA ILE A 557 -37.51 -14.98 9.48
C ILE A 557 -38.12 -13.83 8.67
N GLU A 558 -37.96 -12.60 9.19
CA GLU A 558 -38.29 -11.37 8.48
C GLU A 558 -37.15 -11.05 7.51
N LYS A 559 -37.41 -11.21 6.20
CA LYS A 559 -36.40 -11.04 5.14
C LYS A 559 -36.66 -9.72 4.42
N PHE A 560 -35.61 -8.92 4.25
CA PHE A 560 -35.67 -7.63 3.57
C PHE A 560 -34.62 -7.56 2.46
N MET A 561 -35.02 -7.13 1.27
CA MET A 561 -34.08 -6.78 0.20
C MET A 561 -33.78 -5.28 0.27
N ILE A 562 -32.49 -4.95 0.24
CA ILE A 562 -32.02 -3.58 0.18
C ILE A 562 -31.77 -3.21 -1.29
N ILE A 563 -32.43 -2.16 -1.76
CA ILE A 563 -32.28 -1.64 -3.13
C ILE A 563 -31.65 -0.24 -3.13
N PRO A 564 -30.92 0.16 -4.18
CA PRO A 564 -30.29 1.48 -4.26
C PRO A 564 -31.29 2.64 -4.12
N ASP A 565 -32.38 2.58 -4.88
CA ASP A 565 -33.41 3.62 -4.96
C ASP A 565 -34.74 3.05 -5.49
N GLU A 566 -35.77 3.89 -5.57
CA GLU A 566 -37.13 3.52 -5.94
C GLU A 566 -37.27 2.97 -7.36
N THR A 567 -36.32 3.24 -8.27
CA THR A 567 -36.40 2.76 -9.65
C THR A 567 -36.36 1.25 -9.73
N TYR A 568 -35.80 0.56 -8.73
CA TYR A 568 -35.69 -0.90 -8.68
C TYR A 568 -36.91 -1.62 -8.09
N TYR A 569 -37.96 -0.91 -7.63
CA TYR A 569 -39.14 -1.57 -7.05
C TYR A 569 -39.83 -2.53 -8.02
N HIS A 570 -39.91 -2.16 -9.30
CA HIS A 570 -40.56 -2.95 -10.34
C HIS A 570 -39.92 -4.35 -10.51
N ASN A 571 -38.61 -4.49 -10.21
CA ASN A 571 -37.91 -5.78 -10.28
C ASN A 571 -38.48 -6.81 -9.28
N PHE A 572 -39.13 -6.37 -8.20
CA PHE A 572 -39.60 -7.22 -7.11
C PHE A 572 -41.13 -7.35 -7.03
N GLU A 573 -41.86 -6.90 -8.06
CA GLU A 573 -43.30 -7.10 -8.13
C GLU A 573 -43.65 -8.60 -8.04
N GLY A 574 -44.53 -8.95 -7.09
CA GLY A 574 -44.92 -10.33 -6.82
C GLY A 574 -43.90 -11.19 -6.07
N VAL A 575 -42.72 -10.66 -5.71
CA VAL A 575 -41.70 -11.40 -4.94
C VAL A 575 -41.90 -11.24 -3.45
N SER A 576 -41.96 -10.01 -2.93
CA SER A 576 -42.15 -9.72 -1.50
C SER A 576 -42.44 -8.25 -1.27
N ALA A 577 -43.17 -7.91 -0.20
CA ALA A 577 -43.43 -6.52 0.18
C ALA A 577 -42.28 -5.90 1.01
N ASN A 578 -41.28 -6.68 1.41
CA ASN A 578 -40.20 -6.24 2.30
C ASN A 578 -39.00 -5.70 1.51
N ILE A 579 -39.23 -4.67 0.70
CA ILE A 579 -38.19 -4.01 -0.09
C ILE A 579 -37.91 -2.64 0.55
N ILE A 580 -36.65 -2.36 0.87
CA ILE A 580 -36.26 -1.11 1.53
C ILE A 580 -35.11 -0.41 0.80
N ILE A 581 -35.14 0.91 0.80
CA ILE A 581 -34.14 1.73 0.11
C ILE A 581 -32.87 1.84 0.95
N TYR A 582 -31.71 1.74 0.32
CA TYR A 582 -30.42 1.91 0.94
C TYR A 582 -30.28 3.31 1.58
N GLY A 583 -29.69 3.40 2.78
CA GLY A 583 -29.53 4.67 3.51
C GLY A 583 -30.80 5.25 4.15
N SER A 584 -31.99 4.68 3.88
CA SER A 584 -33.27 5.03 4.52
C SER A 584 -33.24 4.84 6.04
N PHE A 585 -34.16 5.46 6.77
CA PHE A 585 -34.25 5.29 8.22
C PHE A 585 -34.49 3.81 8.58
N GLU A 586 -35.37 3.15 7.84
CA GLU A 586 -35.74 1.75 7.98
C GLU A 586 -34.52 0.83 7.82
N TYR A 587 -33.72 1.04 6.77
CA TYR A 587 -32.45 0.31 6.57
C TYR A 587 -31.51 0.48 7.77
N LYS A 588 -31.26 1.73 8.19
CA LYS A 588 -30.36 2.03 9.31
C LYS A 588 -30.84 1.41 10.61
N PHE A 589 -32.15 1.46 10.86
CA PHE A 589 -32.78 0.90 12.04
C PHE A 589 -32.71 -0.64 12.06
N LEU A 590 -33.12 -1.30 10.98
CA LEU A 590 -33.12 -2.76 10.88
C LEU A 590 -31.71 -3.33 10.91
N LEU A 591 -30.72 -2.64 10.35
CA LEU A 591 -29.32 -3.07 10.34
C LEU A 591 -28.71 -3.19 11.75
N MET A 592 -29.12 -2.33 12.68
CA MET A 592 -28.69 -2.43 14.09
C MET A 592 -29.28 -3.66 14.79
N PHE A 593 -30.37 -4.23 14.28
CA PHE A 593 -31.06 -5.40 14.84
C PHE A 593 -30.96 -6.65 13.97
N ALA A 594 -30.23 -6.59 12.84
CA ALA A 594 -30.14 -7.69 11.90
C ALA A 594 -29.49 -8.91 12.57
N GLU A 595 -30.11 -10.08 12.41
CA GLU A 595 -29.50 -11.36 12.73
C GLU A 595 -28.41 -11.67 11.72
N LYS A 596 -28.69 -11.43 10.44
CA LYS A 596 -27.78 -11.68 9.32
C LYS A 596 -27.80 -10.54 8.32
N VAL A 597 -26.61 -10.17 7.85
CA VAL A 597 -26.43 -9.38 6.64
C VAL A 597 -25.84 -10.30 5.58
N ILE A 598 -26.60 -10.49 4.52
CA ILE A 598 -26.32 -11.39 3.42
C ILE A 598 -25.99 -10.53 2.22
N SER A 599 -24.71 -10.51 1.84
CA SER A 599 -24.23 -9.59 0.82
C SER A 599 -23.35 -10.25 -0.21
N SER A 600 -23.51 -9.83 -1.44
CA SER A 600 -22.62 -10.21 -2.54
C SER A 600 -21.26 -9.51 -2.42
N THR A 601 -21.17 -8.36 -1.71
CA THR A 601 -19.93 -7.58 -1.46
C THR A 601 -19.42 -7.76 -0.03
N THR A 602 -18.23 -7.23 0.23
CA THR A 602 -17.70 -6.93 1.57
C THR A 602 -18.52 -5.83 2.26
N PHE A 603 -19.69 -6.17 2.78
CA PHE A 603 -20.72 -5.23 3.25
C PHE A 603 -20.21 -4.05 4.10
N TRP A 604 -19.35 -4.32 5.10
CA TRP A 604 -18.90 -3.30 6.07
C TRP A 604 -18.05 -2.18 5.48
N GLU A 605 -17.56 -2.32 4.25
CA GLU A 605 -16.85 -1.24 3.54
C GLU A 605 -17.80 -0.29 2.82
N TRP A 606 -18.98 -0.80 2.45
CA TRP A 606 -19.96 -0.11 1.65
C TRP A 606 -21.06 0.54 2.50
N VAL A 607 -21.25 0.08 3.76
CA VAL A 607 -22.32 0.43 4.71
C VAL A 607 -22.65 1.92 4.89
N ASN A 608 -21.72 2.83 4.55
CA ASN A 608 -21.83 4.28 4.79
C ASN A 608 -21.87 5.14 3.52
N ILE A 609 -22.06 4.55 2.34
CA ILE A 609 -22.30 5.30 1.10
C ILE A 609 -23.65 6.03 1.20
N ASP A 610 -23.72 7.28 0.74
CA ASP A 610 -24.95 8.06 0.56
C ASP A 610 -25.95 8.06 1.74
N THR A 611 -25.44 8.04 2.97
CA THR A 611 -26.28 8.21 4.17
C THR A 611 -26.35 9.69 4.59
N ASN A 612 -27.46 10.11 5.19
CA ASN A 612 -27.62 11.46 5.78
C ASN A 612 -26.77 11.72 7.04
N ILE A 613 -25.95 10.74 7.45
CA ILE A 613 -24.98 10.86 8.54
C ILE A 613 -23.60 11.02 7.89
N PRO A 614 -22.73 11.94 8.37
CA PRO A 614 -21.43 12.19 7.77
C PRO A 614 -20.63 10.91 7.51
N LYS A 615 -19.84 10.94 6.43
CA LYS A 615 -19.02 9.81 5.98
C LYS A 615 -18.19 9.27 7.16
N TYR A 616 -18.23 7.94 7.31
CA TYR A 616 -17.65 7.16 8.42
C TYR A 616 -18.40 7.17 9.76
N GLU A 617 -19.16 8.21 10.11
CA GLU A 617 -19.85 8.24 11.41
C GLU A 617 -20.99 7.21 11.49
N PHE A 618 -21.70 6.94 10.39
CA PHE A 618 -22.70 5.87 10.39
C PHE A 618 -22.09 4.48 10.55
N LYS A 619 -20.98 4.20 9.85
CA LYS A 619 -20.24 2.93 9.99
C LYS A 619 -19.85 2.69 11.44
N LEU A 620 -19.34 3.73 12.10
CA LEU A 620 -19.00 3.73 13.52
C LEU A 620 -20.20 3.35 14.40
N ILE A 621 -21.35 3.97 14.18
CA ILE A 621 -22.58 3.68 14.94
C ILE A 621 -22.99 2.23 14.77
N VAL A 622 -23.09 1.74 13.54
CA VAL A 622 -23.56 0.37 13.27
C VAL A 622 -22.57 -0.67 13.78
N GLN A 623 -21.27 -0.42 13.63
CA GLN A 623 -20.22 -1.31 14.18
C GLN A 623 -20.39 -1.54 15.68
N ALA A 624 -20.74 -0.50 16.44
CA ALA A 624 -20.92 -0.60 17.89
C ALA A 624 -22.25 -1.25 18.31
N LEU A 625 -23.31 -1.06 17.52
CA LEU A 625 -24.69 -1.41 17.89
C LEU A 625 -25.21 -2.70 17.23
N SER A 626 -24.61 -3.14 16.13
CA SER A 626 -25.01 -4.33 15.38
C SER A 626 -24.17 -5.55 15.77
N ASN A 627 -24.85 -6.66 16.03
CA ASN A 627 -24.25 -7.98 16.21
C ASN A 627 -24.64 -8.93 15.07
N ALA A 628 -24.89 -8.42 13.86
CA ALA A 628 -25.29 -9.24 12.71
C ALA A 628 -24.20 -10.24 12.32
N GLN A 629 -24.58 -11.43 11.83
CA GLN A 629 -23.62 -12.32 11.15
C GLN A 629 -23.43 -11.87 9.70
N GLU A 630 -22.19 -11.86 9.22
CA GLU A 630 -21.89 -11.51 7.83
C GLU A 630 -21.80 -12.77 6.97
N VAL A 631 -22.67 -12.84 5.96
CA VAL A 631 -22.74 -13.90 4.96
C VAL A 631 -22.29 -13.30 3.62
N PHE A 632 -21.09 -13.67 3.18
CA PHE A 632 -20.49 -13.19 1.94
C PHE A 632 -20.78 -14.14 0.77
N LEU A 633 -21.65 -13.69 -0.14
CA LEU A 633 -22.08 -14.46 -1.31
C LEU A 633 -21.16 -14.29 -2.52
N GLN A 634 -20.19 -13.38 -2.45
CA GLN A 634 -19.30 -12.99 -3.54
C GLN A 634 -20.00 -12.30 -4.73
N HIS A 635 -19.21 -11.69 -5.62
CA HIS A 635 -19.65 -11.07 -6.89
C HIS A 635 -19.04 -11.75 -8.12
N GLY A 636 -18.47 -12.94 -7.95
CA GLY A 636 -17.75 -13.68 -8.97
C GLY A 636 -16.88 -14.75 -8.35
N ILE A 637 -16.13 -15.47 -9.16
CA ILE A 637 -15.19 -16.49 -8.68
C ILE A 637 -13.84 -15.86 -8.40
N ILE A 638 -13.26 -16.14 -7.24
CA ILE A 638 -11.92 -15.68 -6.87
C ILE A 638 -10.89 -16.45 -7.71
N ARG A 639 -10.10 -15.71 -8.50
CA ARG A 639 -9.08 -16.25 -9.42
C ARG A 639 -7.64 -15.84 -9.11
N LYS A 640 -7.44 -14.85 -8.23
CA LYS A 640 -6.11 -14.28 -7.95
C LYS A 640 -5.71 -14.56 -6.50
N THR A 641 -4.57 -15.22 -6.32
CA THR A 641 -3.96 -15.52 -5.02
C THR A 641 -3.50 -14.25 -4.30
N SER A 642 -2.98 -13.27 -5.04
CA SER A 642 -2.55 -11.99 -4.47
C SER A 642 -3.68 -11.26 -3.76
N PHE A 643 -4.85 -11.13 -4.40
CA PHE A 643 -6.03 -10.48 -3.78
C PHE A 643 -6.50 -11.20 -2.50
N SER A 644 -6.47 -12.53 -2.49
CA SER A 644 -6.81 -13.31 -1.30
C SER A 644 -5.76 -13.20 -0.18
N ASP A 645 -4.49 -13.01 -0.54
CA ASP A 645 -3.39 -12.98 0.42
C ASP A 645 -3.39 -11.68 1.26
N TRP A 646 -3.60 -10.51 0.66
CA TRP A 646 -3.56 -9.22 1.40
C TRP A 646 -4.94 -8.70 1.84
N TYR A 647 -5.97 -8.85 1.01
CA TYR A 647 -7.27 -8.23 1.25
C TYR A 647 -8.35 -9.20 1.76
N LEU A 648 -8.50 -10.34 1.07
CA LEU A 648 -9.56 -11.31 1.36
C LEU A 648 -9.05 -12.45 2.25
N ASN A 649 -8.51 -12.10 3.43
CA ASN A 649 -8.07 -13.05 4.46
C ASN A 649 -8.85 -12.84 5.78
N SER A 650 -8.75 -13.81 6.70
CA SER A 650 -9.54 -13.85 7.94
C SER A 650 -9.13 -12.82 9.00
N SER A 651 -7.99 -12.15 8.78
CA SER A 651 -7.48 -11.05 9.61
C SER A 651 -8.12 -9.74 9.19
N SER A 652 -8.25 -9.54 7.88
CA SER A 652 -8.86 -8.37 7.23
C SER A 652 -10.39 -8.45 7.16
N LYS A 653 -10.98 -9.66 7.10
CA LYS A 653 -12.42 -9.91 6.94
C LYS A 653 -12.96 -10.87 8.00
N ASN A 654 -14.09 -10.53 8.60
CA ASN A 654 -14.75 -11.36 9.63
C ASN A 654 -16.05 -11.97 9.13
N PHE A 655 -15.96 -12.75 8.06
CA PHE A 655 -17.12 -13.47 7.55
C PHE A 655 -17.50 -14.61 8.50
N ASP A 656 -18.77 -14.65 8.91
CA ASP A 656 -19.34 -15.84 9.56
C ASP A 656 -19.51 -16.97 8.55
N PHE A 657 -19.74 -16.62 7.28
CA PHE A 657 -19.99 -17.53 6.18
C PHE A 657 -19.59 -16.93 4.83
N MET A 658 -19.02 -17.75 3.97
CA MET A 658 -18.68 -17.42 2.59
C MET A 658 -18.97 -18.62 1.68
N VAL A 659 -19.57 -18.36 0.53
CA VAL A 659 -19.81 -19.37 -0.51
C VAL A 659 -18.61 -19.45 -1.45
N THR A 660 -18.39 -20.61 -2.07
CA THR A 660 -17.49 -20.79 -3.21
C THR A 660 -18.17 -21.66 -4.27
N SER A 661 -17.66 -21.61 -5.50
CA SER A 661 -18.24 -22.27 -6.66
C SER A 661 -17.39 -23.42 -7.23
N THR A 662 -16.08 -23.37 -7.01
CA THR A 662 -15.13 -24.38 -7.51
C THR A 662 -14.33 -25.00 -6.37
N GLU A 663 -13.86 -26.24 -6.57
CA GLU A 663 -12.94 -26.89 -5.63
C GLU A 663 -11.66 -26.10 -5.41
N LYS A 664 -11.06 -25.56 -6.48
CA LYS A 664 -9.83 -24.74 -6.38
C LYS A 664 -10.06 -23.52 -5.48
N GLU A 665 -11.22 -22.86 -5.60
CA GLU A 665 -11.59 -21.70 -4.78
C GLU A 665 -11.84 -22.08 -3.33
N TYR A 666 -12.52 -23.19 -3.12
CA TYR A 666 -12.73 -23.73 -1.80
C TYR A 666 -11.40 -24.05 -1.08
N GLU A 667 -10.43 -24.62 -1.79
CA GLU A 667 -9.10 -24.94 -1.25
C GLU A 667 -8.27 -23.68 -0.98
N LEU A 668 -8.25 -22.72 -1.92
CA LEU A 668 -7.54 -21.44 -1.75
C LEU A 668 -8.05 -20.67 -0.52
N MET A 669 -9.36 -20.55 -0.38
CA MET A 669 -9.97 -19.82 0.73
C MET A 669 -9.85 -20.54 2.07
N ARG A 670 -9.44 -21.82 2.07
CA ARG A 670 -9.12 -22.59 3.29
C ARG A 670 -7.62 -22.75 3.53
N SER A 671 -6.78 -22.16 2.66
CA SER A 671 -5.32 -22.24 2.80
C SER A 671 -4.83 -21.53 4.05
N GLU A 672 -3.61 -21.87 4.49
CA GLU A 672 -2.96 -21.15 5.61
C GLU A 672 -2.76 -19.66 5.31
N ASN A 673 -2.70 -19.25 4.04
CA ASN A 673 -2.50 -17.85 3.65
C ASN A 673 -3.72 -16.99 3.99
N THR A 674 -4.93 -17.49 3.70
CA THR A 674 -6.18 -16.76 3.93
C THR A 674 -6.69 -16.94 5.35
N GLY A 675 -6.42 -18.09 5.98
CA GLY A 675 -6.72 -18.34 7.40
C GLY A 675 -8.20 -18.54 7.74
N PHE A 676 -9.10 -18.65 6.75
CA PHE A 676 -10.51 -18.98 7.05
C PHE A 676 -10.68 -20.45 7.44
N LYS A 677 -11.57 -20.70 8.39
CA LYS A 677 -11.83 -22.04 8.91
C LYS A 677 -12.80 -22.78 8.00
N GLU A 678 -12.73 -24.11 8.01
CA GLU A 678 -13.67 -24.99 7.29
C GLU A 678 -15.13 -24.60 7.50
N LYS A 679 -15.54 -24.29 8.73
CA LYS A 679 -16.92 -23.90 9.04
C LYS A 679 -17.37 -22.56 8.42
N GLN A 680 -16.45 -21.70 7.99
CA GLN A 680 -16.73 -20.39 7.39
C GLN A 680 -16.86 -20.45 5.86
N VAL A 681 -16.23 -21.41 5.19
CA VAL A 681 -16.25 -21.53 3.73
C VAL A 681 -17.12 -22.71 3.31
N ARG A 682 -18.03 -22.54 2.36
CA ARG A 682 -18.82 -23.65 1.78
C ARG A 682 -18.78 -23.64 0.27
N LEU A 683 -18.49 -24.82 -0.28
CA LEU A 683 -18.67 -25.09 -1.70
C LEU A 683 -20.15 -25.37 -1.99
N THR A 684 -20.85 -24.37 -2.50
CA THR A 684 -22.31 -24.42 -2.78
C THR A 684 -22.66 -24.04 -4.21
N GLY A 685 -21.76 -23.36 -4.92
CA GLY A 685 -22.09 -22.58 -6.10
C GLY A 685 -22.68 -21.20 -5.76
N LEU A 686 -22.79 -20.35 -6.77
CA LEU A 686 -23.29 -18.98 -6.66
C LEU A 686 -24.81 -18.92 -6.91
N PRO A 687 -25.62 -18.33 -6.01
CA PRO A 687 -27.07 -18.22 -6.18
C PRO A 687 -27.52 -17.63 -7.53
N ARG A 688 -26.81 -16.63 -8.06
CA ARG A 688 -27.16 -15.98 -9.33
C ARG A 688 -27.18 -16.92 -10.53
N PHE A 689 -26.43 -18.03 -10.45
CA PHE A 689 -26.44 -19.05 -11.50
C PHE A 689 -27.81 -19.69 -11.70
N ASP A 690 -28.67 -19.71 -10.67
CA ASP A 690 -30.02 -20.26 -10.80
C ASP A 690 -30.92 -19.37 -11.68
N LEU A 691 -30.63 -18.07 -11.75
CA LEU A 691 -31.37 -17.12 -12.57
C LEU A 691 -30.91 -17.09 -14.03
N LEU A 692 -29.71 -17.60 -14.33
CA LEU A 692 -29.19 -17.63 -15.71
C LEU A 692 -30.07 -18.52 -16.59
N LYS A 693 -30.52 -17.99 -17.71
CA LYS A 693 -31.29 -18.71 -18.74
C LYS A 693 -30.47 -18.80 -20.02
N ASN A 694 -30.73 -19.83 -20.81
CA ASN A 694 -30.17 -19.94 -22.16
C ASN A 694 -31.29 -19.75 -23.18
N ASN A 695 -31.53 -18.50 -23.56
CA ASN A 695 -32.50 -18.10 -24.59
C ASN A 695 -31.72 -17.42 -25.72
N SER A 696 -30.76 -18.14 -26.28
CA SER A 696 -29.85 -17.58 -27.28
C SER A 696 -30.61 -17.08 -28.51
N GLU A 697 -30.36 -15.82 -28.86
CA GLU A 697 -30.77 -15.17 -30.10
C GLU A 697 -29.60 -15.20 -31.10
N SER A 698 -29.84 -14.82 -32.36
CA SER A 698 -28.78 -14.60 -33.36
C SER A 698 -27.97 -13.34 -33.02
N MET A 699 -27.23 -13.39 -31.90
CA MET A 699 -26.54 -12.26 -31.29
C MET A 699 -25.13 -12.69 -30.85
N ILE A 700 -24.11 -11.91 -31.22
CA ILE A 700 -22.72 -12.10 -30.80
C ILE A 700 -22.34 -10.88 -29.97
N THR A 701 -21.61 -11.07 -28.87
CA THR A 701 -21.14 -9.95 -28.05
C THR A 701 -19.63 -9.94 -27.95
N PHE A 702 -19.05 -8.78 -28.20
CA PHE A 702 -17.66 -8.48 -27.91
C PHE A 702 -17.53 -7.62 -26.66
N LEU A 703 -16.79 -8.11 -25.67
CA LEU A 703 -16.61 -7.50 -24.35
C LEU A 703 -15.12 -7.46 -23.99
N PRO A 704 -14.38 -6.43 -24.43
CA PRO A 704 -12.98 -6.26 -24.05
C PRO A 704 -12.84 -5.69 -22.65
N THR A 705 -11.74 -6.04 -21.99
CA THR A 705 -11.42 -5.59 -20.63
C THR A 705 -10.71 -4.24 -20.65
N TRP A 706 -11.00 -3.41 -19.65
CA TRP A 706 -10.34 -2.11 -19.46
C TRP A 706 -8.88 -2.26 -19.00
N ARG A 707 -7.99 -1.39 -19.49
CA ARG A 707 -6.57 -1.37 -19.12
C ARG A 707 -6.14 0.04 -18.72
N ILE A 708 -5.56 0.16 -17.52
CA ILE A 708 -5.16 1.45 -16.92
C ILE A 708 -4.09 2.17 -17.74
N GLN A 709 -3.23 1.43 -18.44
CA GLN A 709 -2.17 1.99 -19.28
C GLN A 709 -2.69 2.76 -20.51
N TYR A 710 -3.96 2.57 -20.89
CA TYR A 710 -4.56 3.20 -22.07
C TYR A 710 -5.73 4.13 -21.73
N SER A 711 -6.16 4.20 -20.47
CA SER A 711 -7.22 5.13 -20.05
C SER A 711 -7.19 5.37 -18.55
N LYS A 712 -7.47 6.61 -18.15
CA LYS A 712 -7.34 7.06 -16.77
C LYS A 712 -8.38 6.45 -15.85
N ASP A 713 -7.97 6.16 -14.62
CA ASP A 713 -8.82 5.51 -13.61
C ASP A 713 -9.99 6.41 -13.15
N ASP A 714 -9.85 7.72 -13.32
CA ASP A 714 -10.88 8.73 -13.02
C ASP A 714 -11.99 8.83 -14.08
N GLY A 715 -11.91 8.04 -15.16
CA GLY A 715 -12.87 8.05 -16.27
C GLY A 715 -12.79 9.28 -17.17
N SER A 716 -11.70 10.06 -17.10
CA SER A 716 -11.48 11.21 -17.98
C SER A 716 -11.00 10.79 -19.39
N TYR A 717 -11.36 11.60 -20.39
CA TYR A 717 -10.95 11.42 -21.78
C TYR A 717 -9.41 11.51 -21.93
N ASP A 718 -8.82 10.57 -22.66
CA ASP A 718 -7.40 10.58 -23.00
C ASP A 718 -7.20 10.76 -24.51
N LYS A 719 -6.59 11.90 -24.88
CA LYS A 719 -6.30 12.28 -26.26
C LYS A 719 -5.32 11.34 -26.98
N HIS A 720 -4.50 10.58 -26.25
CA HIS A 720 -3.53 9.65 -26.83
C HIS A 720 -4.10 8.24 -27.04
N PHE A 721 -5.35 7.99 -26.65
CA PHE A 721 -5.96 6.66 -26.75
C PHE A 721 -6.00 6.13 -28.19
N ARG A 722 -6.29 6.99 -29.18
CA ARG A 722 -6.27 6.63 -30.61
C ARG A 722 -4.91 6.15 -31.11
N GLU A 723 -3.82 6.53 -30.45
CA GLU A 723 -2.46 6.13 -30.81
C GLU A 723 -2.09 4.75 -30.25
N SER A 724 -2.88 4.25 -29.28
CA SER A 724 -2.63 2.98 -28.59
C SER A 724 -2.88 1.76 -29.48
N ASP A 725 -2.09 0.72 -29.27
CA ASP A 725 -2.28 -0.55 -29.99
C ASP A 725 -3.58 -1.25 -29.57
N PHE A 726 -4.07 -0.98 -28.35
CA PHE A 726 -5.36 -1.46 -27.87
C PHE A 726 -6.53 -0.89 -28.68
N PHE A 727 -6.53 0.43 -28.91
CA PHE A 727 -7.50 1.07 -29.79
C PHE A 727 -7.42 0.51 -31.21
N LYS A 728 -6.23 0.48 -31.81
CA LYS A 728 -6.03 0.00 -33.19
C LYS A 728 -6.55 -1.42 -33.37
N SER A 729 -6.20 -2.33 -32.46
CA SER A 729 -6.62 -3.72 -32.54
C SER A 729 -8.14 -3.90 -32.47
N ILE A 730 -8.82 -3.17 -31.58
CA ILE A 730 -10.28 -3.24 -31.48
C ILE A 730 -10.94 -2.58 -32.70
N ASN A 731 -10.45 -1.41 -33.12
CA ASN A 731 -11.01 -0.69 -34.26
C ASN A 731 -10.86 -1.49 -35.55
N GLU A 732 -9.70 -2.10 -35.79
CA GLU A 732 -9.47 -2.99 -36.93
C GLU A 732 -10.38 -4.22 -36.90
N PHE A 733 -10.58 -4.84 -35.72
CA PHE A 733 -11.48 -5.99 -35.58
C PHE A 733 -12.94 -5.64 -35.88
N LEU A 734 -13.45 -4.52 -35.37
CA LEU A 734 -14.83 -4.09 -35.58
C LEU A 734 -15.11 -3.70 -37.04
N ASN A 735 -14.09 -3.28 -37.80
CA ASN A 735 -14.19 -2.85 -39.19
C ASN A 735 -13.73 -3.92 -40.20
N ASP A 736 -13.45 -5.16 -39.78
CA ASP A 736 -13.01 -6.20 -40.70
C ASP A 736 -14.16 -6.63 -41.64
N GLU A 737 -13.97 -6.45 -42.95
CA GLU A 737 -14.99 -6.76 -43.97
C GLU A 737 -15.45 -8.23 -43.95
N LYS A 738 -14.57 -9.18 -43.61
CA LYS A 738 -14.97 -10.59 -43.52
C LYS A 738 -15.91 -10.82 -42.34
N LEU A 739 -15.70 -10.13 -41.22
CA LEU A 739 -16.61 -10.17 -40.08
C LEU A 739 -17.98 -9.58 -40.46
N LEU A 740 -18.00 -8.40 -41.10
CA LEU A 740 -19.24 -7.73 -41.49
C LEU A 740 -20.03 -8.55 -42.52
N GLU A 741 -19.37 -9.12 -43.52
CA GLU A 741 -20.00 -10.03 -44.49
C GLU A 741 -20.57 -11.29 -43.81
N LEU A 742 -19.84 -11.87 -42.86
CA LEU A 742 -20.27 -13.04 -42.08
C LEU A 742 -21.56 -12.75 -41.30
N LEU A 743 -21.64 -11.58 -40.64
CA LEU A 743 -22.80 -11.13 -39.88
C LEU A 743 -24.01 -10.92 -40.80
N ARG A 744 -23.84 -10.20 -41.91
CA ARG A 744 -24.90 -9.94 -42.90
C ARG A 744 -25.45 -11.24 -43.49
N LYS A 745 -24.56 -12.15 -43.92
CA LYS A 745 -24.93 -13.41 -44.57
C LYS A 745 -25.76 -14.32 -43.66
N ASN A 746 -25.45 -14.33 -42.36
CA ASN A 746 -26.10 -15.21 -41.39
C ASN A 746 -27.17 -14.50 -40.54
N ASN A 747 -27.40 -13.21 -40.76
CA ASN A 747 -28.37 -12.37 -40.05
C ASN A 747 -28.13 -12.36 -38.52
N TYR A 748 -26.87 -12.20 -38.10
CA TYR A 748 -26.48 -12.06 -36.70
C TYR A 748 -26.31 -10.58 -36.33
N ARG A 749 -26.80 -10.20 -35.15
CA ARG A 749 -26.50 -8.92 -34.50
C ARG A 749 -25.15 -9.01 -33.79
N PHE A 750 -24.35 -7.96 -33.85
CA PHE A 750 -23.08 -7.88 -33.13
C PHE A 750 -23.09 -6.72 -32.15
N ILE A 751 -22.88 -7.03 -30.86
CA ILE A 751 -22.89 -6.05 -29.78
C ILE A 751 -21.46 -5.77 -29.33
N PHE A 752 -21.08 -4.49 -29.35
CA PHE A 752 -19.86 -4.00 -28.73
C PHE A 752 -20.19 -3.41 -27.35
N LYS A 753 -19.84 -4.13 -26.28
CA LYS A 753 -20.06 -3.73 -24.88
C LYS A 753 -18.78 -3.17 -24.29
N ALA A 754 -18.57 -1.87 -24.43
CA ALA A 754 -17.42 -1.18 -23.86
C ALA A 754 -17.52 -1.11 -22.31
N HIS A 755 -16.38 -1.25 -21.63
CA HIS A 755 -16.32 -1.13 -20.18
C HIS A 755 -16.61 0.33 -19.75
N PRO A 756 -17.36 0.58 -18.67
CA PRO A 756 -17.78 1.94 -18.28
C PRO A 756 -16.63 2.95 -18.17
N LYS A 757 -15.45 2.52 -17.70
CA LYS A 757 -14.26 3.39 -17.54
C LYS A 757 -13.66 3.89 -18.85
N PHE A 758 -13.76 3.15 -19.95
CA PHE A 758 -13.30 3.66 -21.25
C PHE A 758 -14.45 4.06 -22.17
N PHE A 759 -15.71 4.00 -21.71
CA PHE A 759 -16.86 4.45 -22.51
C PHE A 759 -16.74 5.93 -22.90
N VAL A 760 -16.01 6.74 -22.14
CA VAL A 760 -15.66 8.13 -22.50
C VAL A 760 -14.92 8.24 -23.84
N GLN A 761 -14.24 7.16 -24.27
CA GLN A 761 -13.49 7.04 -25.52
C GLN A 761 -14.31 6.44 -26.66
N ILE A 762 -15.62 6.18 -26.47
CA ILE A 762 -16.40 5.42 -27.45
C ILE A 762 -16.50 6.13 -28.81
N GLU A 763 -16.52 7.47 -28.80
CA GLU A 763 -16.55 8.31 -30.01
C GLU A 763 -15.24 8.28 -30.81
N ASP A 764 -14.18 7.68 -30.27
CA ASP A 764 -12.94 7.49 -30.99
C ASP A 764 -12.98 6.33 -31.98
N PHE A 765 -13.88 5.37 -31.77
CA PHE A 765 -14.01 4.20 -32.65
C PHE A 765 -14.81 4.52 -33.91
N ASP A 766 -14.34 4.01 -35.03
CA ASP A 766 -15.10 3.99 -36.28
C ASP A 766 -16.03 2.77 -36.21
N ILE A 767 -17.34 2.98 -36.03
CA ILE A 767 -18.28 1.90 -35.79
C ILE A 767 -19.19 1.70 -37.01
N PRO A 768 -19.13 0.54 -37.70
CA PRO A 768 -20.03 0.21 -38.80
C PRO A 768 -21.49 0.09 -38.38
N GLU A 769 -22.42 0.24 -39.34
CA GLU A 769 -23.86 0.16 -39.08
C GLU A 769 -24.31 -1.22 -38.57
N GLU A 770 -23.55 -2.28 -38.85
CA GLU A 770 -23.80 -3.64 -38.38
C GLU A 770 -23.47 -3.85 -36.89
N ILE A 771 -22.71 -2.94 -36.28
CA ILE A 771 -22.22 -3.06 -34.91
C ILE A 771 -23.07 -2.18 -33.99
N GLU A 772 -23.70 -2.80 -33.00
CA GLU A 772 -24.51 -2.13 -31.99
C GLU A 772 -23.66 -1.82 -30.75
N ILE A 773 -23.54 -0.55 -30.39
CA ILE A 773 -22.84 -0.14 -29.17
C ILE A 773 -23.81 -0.15 -28.01
N VAL A 774 -23.48 -0.91 -26.96
CA VAL A 774 -24.30 -0.93 -25.75
C VAL A 774 -23.46 -0.47 -24.57
N SER A 775 -23.84 0.64 -23.94
CA SER A 775 -23.17 1.16 -22.75
C SER A 775 -23.79 0.59 -21.47
N THR A 776 -25.10 0.74 -21.31
CA THR A 776 -25.85 0.49 -20.08
C THR A 776 -27.25 -0.08 -20.32
N GLU A 777 -27.73 -0.09 -21.56
CA GLU A 777 -29.10 -0.49 -21.90
C GLU A 777 -29.37 -1.98 -21.67
N LEU A 778 -28.37 -2.85 -21.92
CA LEU A 778 -28.44 -4.27 -21.57
C LEU A 778 -27.62 -4.54 -20.32
N SER A 779 -28.26 -5.25 -19.38
CA SER A 779 -27.59 -5.84 -18.24
C SER A 779 -26.67 -6.99 -18.67
N TYR A 780 -25.66 -7.30 -17.85
CA TYR A 780 -24.78 -8.45 -18.11
C TYR A 780 -25.57 -9.76 -18.19
N ASN A 781 -26.59 -9.93 -17.35
CA ASN A 781 -27.45 -11.12 -17.36
C ASN A 781 -28.21 -11.27 -18.70
N GLU A 782 -28.74 -10.18 -19.26
CA GLU A 782 -29.40 -10.20 -20.57
C GLU A 782 -28.43 -10.52 -21.71
N ILE A 783 -27.20 -9.98 -21.65
CA ILE A 783 -26.14 -10.32 -22.59
C ILE A 783 -25.85 -11.82 -22.51
N TYR A 784 -25.66 -12.37 -21.30
CA TYR A 784 -25.36 -13.79 -21.16
C TYR A 784 -26.50 -14.70 -21.62
N GLU A 785 -27.75 -14.30 -21.36
CA GLU A 785 -28.93 -15.04 -21.77
C GLU A 785 -29.09 -15.07 -23.30
N LYS A 786 -28.98 -13.91 -23.95
CA LYS A 786 -29.31 -13.73 -25.38
C LYS A 786 -28.14 -13.97 -26.33
N SER A 787 -26.89 -13.70 -25.97
CA SER A 787 -25.77 -13.77 -26.93
C SER A 787 -25.42 -15.22 -27.23
N ALA A 788 -25.51 -15.70 -28.45
CA ALA A 788 -25.09 -17.05 -28.84
C ALA A 788 -23.57 -17.27 -28.65
N ILE A 789 -22.75 -16.25 -28.93
CA ILE A 789 -21.28 -16.31 -28.83
C ILE A 789 -20.77 -15.11 -28.04
N LEU A 790 -19.80 -15.35 -27.14
CA LEU A 790 -19.09 -14.30 -26.42
C LEU A 790 -17.63 -14.23 -26.88
N ILE A 791 -17.20 -13.05 -27.29
CA ILE A 791 -15.81 -12.72 -27.62
C ILE A 791 -15.29 -11.76 -26.54
N THR A 792 -14.12 -12.05 -25.98
CA THR A 792 -13.54 -11.26 -24.88
C THR A 792 -12.03 -11.48 -24.82
N ASP A 793 -11.32 -10.84 -23.90
CA ASP A 793 -9.88 -10.99 -23.71
C ASP A 793 -9.56 -11.61 -22.33
N TYR A 794 -9.10 -10.82 -21.36
CA TYR A 794 -8.71 -11.26 -20.02
C TYR A 794 -9.83 -11.00 -18.99
N SER A 795 -11.07 -11.34 -19.36
CA SER A 795 -12.24 -11.03 -18.54
C SER A 795 -12.62 -12.16 -17.58
N SER A 796 -12.96 -11.82 -16.33
CA SER A 796 -13.61 -12.72 -15.38
C SER A 796 -15.12 -12.86 -15.62
N ALA A 797 -15.72 -11.98 -16.43
CA ALA A 797 -17.15 -11.98 -16.75
C ALA A 797 -17.60 -13.24 -17.52
N VAL A 798 -16.64 -13.97 -18.11
CA VAL A 798 -16.86 -15.17 -18.92
C VAL A 798 -17.43 -16.36 -18.14
N VAL A 799 -17.25 -16.37 -16.82
CA VAL A 799 -17.62 -17.52 -15.96
C VAL A 799 -19.11 -17.80 -16.03
N ASP A 800 -19.94 -16.76 -15.97
CA ASP A 800 -21.40 -16.89 -15.99
C ASP A 800 -21.88 -17.39 -17.37
N PHE A 801 -21.21 -16.96 -18.45
CA PHE A 801 -21.47 -17.42 -19.81
C PHE A 801 -21.04 -18.88 -20.02
N ALA A 802 -19.87 -19.25 -19.48
CA ALA A 802 -19.34 -20.61 -19.52
C ALA A 802 -20.26 -21.59 -18.76
N TYR A 803 -20.87 -21.17 -17.66
CA TYR A 803 -21.86 -21.95 -16.92
C TYR A 803 -23.09 -22.34 -17.78
N LEU A 804 -23.44 -21.53 -18.78
CA LEU A 804 -24.50 -21.84 -19.76
C LEU A 804 -24.04 -22.77 -20.90
N LYS A 805 -22.75 -23.16 -20.92
CA LYS A 805 -22.10 -23.98 -21.97
C LYS A 805 -22.25 -23.39 -23.37
N LYS A 806 -22.09 -22.06 -23.47
CA LYS A 806 -22.19 -21.31 -24.73
C LYS A 806 -20.80 -20.93 -25.26
N PRO A 807 -20.56 -20.91 -26.58
CA PRO A 807 -19.26 -20.65 -27.18
C PRO A 807 -18.55 -19.38 -26.71
N ILE A 808 -17.28 -19.53 -26.30
CA ILE A 808 -16.40 -18.42 -25.90
C ILE A 808 -15.19 -18.38 -26.82
N ILE A 809 -14.76 -17.17 -27.19
CA ILE A 809 -13.53 -16.91 -27.94
C ILE A 809 -12.72 -15.87 -27.18
N TYR A 810 -11.45 -16.19 -26.90
CA TYR A 810 -10.51 -15.27 -26.28
C TYR A 810 -9.67 -14.57 -27.36
N TYR A 811 -9.92 -13.29 -27.61
CA TYR A 811 -9.15 -12.48 -28.54
C TYR A 811 -7.97 -11.80 -27.82
N HIS A 812 -6.81 -12.46 -27.82
CA HIS A 812 -5.59 -12.02 -27.14
C HIS A 812 -4.61 -11.41 -28.15
N SER A 813 -5.02 -10.36 -28.84
CA SER A 813 -4.17 -9.64 -29.82
C SER A 813 -2.99 -8.92 -29.18
N ILE A 814 -3.11 -8.57 -27.90
CA ILE A 814 -2.09 -7.86 -27.13
C ILE A 814 -1.87 -8.65 -25.84
N LYS A 815 -0.61 -8.99 -25.58
CA LYS A 815 -0.22 -9.68 -24.35
C LYS A 815 -0.32 -8.71 -23.18
N GLU A 816 -0.99 -9.12 -22.10
CA GLU A 816 -1.01 -8.36 -20.86
C GLU A 816 0.25 -8.71 -20.05
N GLU A 817 1.04 -7.71 -19.65
CA GLU A 817 2.28 -7.90 -18.87
C GLU A 817 1.99 -8.32 -17.41
N ALA A 818 0.74 -8.22 -16.94
CA ALA A 818 0.39 -8.26 -15.51
C ALA A 818 -0.19 -9.60 -14.99
N GLU A 819 -0.20 -10.68 -15.77
CA GLU A 819 -0.62 -12.00 -15.26
C GLU A 819 0.56 -12.82 -14.70
N GLU A 820 1.26 -12.26 -13.72
CA GLU A 820 2.20 -13.03 -12.88
C GLU A 820 1.44 -13.80 -11.79
N ASN A 821 0.77 -14.90 -12.15
CA ASN A 821 0.80 -16.16 -11.39
C ASN A 821 -0.02 -17.28 -12.07
N PRO A 822 0.62 -18.19 -12.83
CA PRO A 822 -0.04 -19.32 -13.49
C PRO A 822 -0.51 -20.43 -12.53
N GLU A 823 -0.32 -20.30 -11.22
CA GLU A 823 -0.62 -21.38 -10.26
C GLU A 823 -2.11 -21.71 -10.12
N TYR A 824 -3.03 -20.79 -10.44
CA TYR A 824 -4.44 -20.94 -10.08
C TYR A 824 -5.40 -21.07 -11.28
N PHE A 825 -5.16 -20.35 -12.38
CA PHE A 825 -5.93 -20.45 -13.62
C PHE A 825 -5.06 -20.02 -14.81
N SER A 826 -4.96 -20.86 -15.83
CA SER A 826 -4.35 -20.50 -17.13
C SER A 826 -5.42 -20.57 -18.22
N TYR A 827 -5.43 -19.58 -19.12
CA TYR A 827 -6.36 -19.60 -20.26
C TYR A 827 -6.08 -20.77 -21.20
N GLU A 828 -4.83 -21.20 -21.33
CA GLU A 828 -4.42 -22.32 -22.16
C GLU A 828 -4.98 -23.65 -21.64
N SER A 829 -4.84 -23.93 -20.35
CA SER A 829 -5.27 -25.20 -19.74
C SER A 829 -6.70 -25.20 -19.19
N ASP A 830 -7.11 -24.10 -18.56
CA ASP A 830 -8.38 -23.99 -17.82
C ASP A 830 -9.41 -23.10 -18.54
N GLY A 831 -9.04 -22.42 -19.63
CA GLY A 831 -9.92 -21.57 -20.45
C GLY A 831 -11.14 -22.32 -21.01
N PHE A 832 -12.26 -21.60 -21.14
CA PHE A 832 -13.55 -22.14 -21.63
C PHE A 832 -13.78 -21.93 -23.13
N GLY A 833 -12.73 -21.56 -23.86
CA GLY A 833 -12.77 -21.17 -25.26
C GLY A 833 -11.37 -21.11 -25.87
N GLU A 834 -11.32 -20.96 -27.20
CA GLU A 834 -10.04 -20.91 -27.93
C GLU A 834 -9.37 -19.55 -27.79
N ILE A 835 -8.04 -19.56 -27.66
CA ILE A 835 -7.21 -18.35 -27.70
C ILE A 835 -6.87 -18.02 -29.15
N CYS A 836 -7.38 -16.90 -29.62
CA CYS A 836 -7.19 -16.36 -30.95
C CYS A 836 -6.26 -15.14 -30.89
N LEU A 837 -5.11 -15.24 -31.56
CA LEU A 837 -4.10 -14.16 -31.60
C LEU A 837 -4.27 -13.21 -32.80
N SER A 838 -5.17 -13.53 -33.73
CA SER A 838 -5.42 -12.74 -34.94
C SER A 838 -6.91 -12.60 -35.24
N ILE A 839 -7.29 -11.52 -35.92
CA ILE A 839 -8.67 -11.28 -36.39
C ILE A 839 -9.17 -12.45 -37.25
N GLU A 840 -8.33 -12.94 -38.16
CA GLU A 840 -8.67 -14.09 -39.01
C GLU A 840 -9.00 -15.35 -38.20
N SER A 841 -8.26 -15.63 -37.13
CA SER A 841 -8.56 -16.77 -36.25
C SER A 841 -9.89 -16.61 -35.51
N VAL A 842 -10.22 -15.40 -35.04
CA VAL A 842 -11.52 -15.10 -34.41
C VAL A 842 -12.65 -15.31 -35.41
N ILE A 843 -12.56 -14.74 -36.61
CA ILE A 843 -13.62 -14.82 -37.63
C ILE A 843 -13.86 -16.26 -38.07
N ASN A 844 -12.78 -17.03 -38.31
CA ASN A 844 -12.89 -18.44 -38.63
C ASN A 844 -13.60 -19.22 -37.52
N LYS A 845 -13.29 -18.92 -36.26
CA LYS A 845 -13.93 -19.56 -35.12
C LYS A 845 -15.41 -19.18 -34.97
N VAL A 846 -15.76 -17.91 -35.19
CA VAL A 846 -17.15 -17.45 -35.23
C VAL A 846 -17.94 -18.18 -36.32
N GLN A 847 -17.40 -18.27 -37.54
CA GLN A 847 -18.03 -19.00 -38.64
C GLN A 847 -18.23 -20.48 -38.30
N ASN A 848 -17.22 -21.13 -37.72
CA ASN A 848 -17.32 -22.52 -37.27
C ASN A 848 -18.42 -22.72 -36.22
N TYR A 849 -18.59 -21.78 -35.27
CA TYR A 849 -19.68 -21.87 -34.29
C TYR A 849 -21.04 -21.62 -34.93
N ILE A 850 -21.18 -20.65 -35.84
CA ILE A 850 -22.42 -20.40 -36.58
C ILE A 850 -22.84 -21.66 -37.38
N ASP A 851 -21.89 -22.30 -38.06
CA ASP A 851 -22.15 -23.51 -38.86
C ASP A 851 -22.53 -24.73 -38.00
N ASN A 852 -22.16 -24.73 -36.71
CA ASN A 852 -22.43 -25.81 -35.74
C ASN A 852 -23.50 -25.40 -34.71
N ASP A 853 -24.50 -24.61 -35.11
CA ASP A 853 -25.64 -24.19 -34.28
C ASP A 853 -25.24 -23.53 -32.95
N CYS A 854 -24.09 -22.85 -32.92
CA CYS A 854 -23.49 -22.20 -31.75
C CYS A 854 -23.33 -23.14 -30.55
N LEU A 855 -22.98 -24.40 -30.79
CA LEU A 855 -22.65 -25.36 -29.74
C LEU A 855 -21.19 -25.20 -29.29
N MET A 856 -20.98 -25.14 -27.97
CA MET A 856 -19.63 -25.16 -27.39
C MET A 856 -18.93 -26.49 -27.71
N GLU A 857 -17.64 -26.44 -28.06
CA GLU A 857 -16.86 -27.63 -28.37
C GLU A 857 -16.70 -28.56 -27.15
N GLU A 858 -16.64 -29.87 -27.40
CA GLU A 858 -16.66 -30.89 -26.36
C GLU A 858 -15.52 -30.74 -25.34
N GLU A 859 -14.35 -30.28 -25.77
CA GLU A 859 -13.21 -30.00 -24.89
C GLU A 859 -13.56 -28.92 -23.85
N TYR A 860 -14.14 -27.80 -24.28
CA TYR A 860 -14.51 -26.70 -23.40
C TYR A 860 -15.70 -27.07 -22.51
N VAL A 861 -16.63 -27.90 -22.99
CA VAL A 861 -17.70 -28.47 -22.15
C VAL A 861 -17.11 -29.30 -21.01
N LYS A 862 -16.11 -30.16 -21.29
CA LYS A 862 -15.40 -30.93 -20.25
C LYS A 862 -14.67 -30.02 -19.26
N ARG A 863 -14.06 -28.93 -19.73
CA ARG A 863 -13.41 -27.96 -18.84
C ARG A 863 -14.43 -27.26 -17.93
N VAL A 864 -15.59 -26.85 -18.46
CA VAL A 864 -16.71 -26.30 -17.66
C VAL A 864 -17.17 -27.32 -16.61
N ASP A 865 -17.44 -28.56 -17.01
CA ASP A 865 -17.91 -29.62 -16.11
C ASP A 865 -16.87 -30.00 -15.04
N SER A 866 -15.57 -29.85 -15.33
CA SER A 866 -14.50 -30.05 -14.37
C SER A 866 -14.26 -28.84 -13.47
N PHE A 867 -14.63 -27.64 -13.91
CA PHE A 867 -14.37 -26.40 -13.20
C PHE A 867 -15.44 -26.10 -12.15
N PHE A 868 -16.72 -26.26 -12.48
CA PHE A 868 -17.83 -26.06 -11.56
C PHE A 868 -18.18 -27.34 -10.82
N LYS A 869 -18.35 -27.25 -9.49
CA LYS A 869 -18.82 -28.39 -8.71
C LYS A 869 -20.27 -28.76 -9.02
N TYR A 870 -21.11 -27.74 -9.16
CA TYR A 870 -22.54 -27.91 -9.36
C TYR A 870 -23.01 -27.09 -10.56
N THR A 871 -23.79 -27.72 -11.43
CA THR A 871 -24.44 -27.09 -12.59
C THR A 871 -25.97 -27.31 -12.59
N ASP A 872 -26.51 -27.77 -11.47
CA ASP A 872 -27.88 -28.30 -11.32
C ASP A 872 -28.96 -27.24 -11.02
N LYS A 873 -28.58 -25.96 -10.95
CA LYS A 873 -29.46 -24.83 -10.65
C LYS A 873 -30.15 -24.88 -9.26
N ASN A 874 -29.54 -25.58 -8.30
CA ASN A 874 -29.99 -25.61 -6.90
C ASN A 874 -29.03 -24.83 -5.97
N ASN A 875 -28.36 -23.80 -6.47
CA ASN A 875 -27.33 -23.08 -5.72
C ASN A 875 -27.95 -22.28 -4.56
N SER A 876 -29.05 -21.58 -4.80
CA SER A 876 -29.78 -20.79 -3.80
C SER A 876 -30.33 -21.67 -2.67
N GLU A 877 -30.77 -22.88 -3.00
CA GLU A 877 -31.21 -23.87 -2.00
C GLU A 877 -30.07 -24.29 -1.08
N ARG A 878 -28.94 -24.74 -1.66
CA ARG A 878 -27.76 -25.13 -0.89
C ARG A 878 -27.27 -24.00 0.01
N VAL A 879 -27.18 -22.79 -0.53
CA VAL A 879 -26.75 -21.61 0.23
C VAL A 879 -27.72 -21.29 1.36
N TYR A 880 -29.02 -21.28 1.10
CA TYR A 880 -30.04 -21.01 2.11
C TYR A 880 -30.00 -22.03 3.25
N GLU A 881 -29.87 -23.33 2.94
CA GLU A 881 -29.73 -24.39 3.94
C GLU A 881 -28.48 -24.23 4.80
N GLU A 882 -27.34 -23.88 4.20
CA GLU A 882 -26.10 -23.63 4.95
C GLU A 882 -26.20 -22.40 5.85
N ILE A 883 -26.86 -21.32 5.39
CA ILE A 883 -27.11 -20.13 6.23
C ILE A 883 -28.02 -20.47 7.41
N LEU A 884 -29.00 -21.37 7.23
CA LEU A 884 -29.86 -21.84 8.32
C LEU A 884 -29.11 -22.67 9.37
N ARG A 885 -28.01 -23.35 8.99
CA ARG A 885 -27.15 -24.12 9.89
C ARG A 885 -26.23 -23.23 10.74
N LEU A 886 -26.06 -21.96 10.38
CA LEU A 886 -25.31 -21.02 11.20
C LEU A 886 -25.97 -20.87 12.59
N PRO A 887 -25.17 -20.74 13.66
CA PRO A 887 -25.69 -20.62 15.01
C PRO A 887 -26.66 -19.46 15.11
N ILE A 888 -27.82 -19.72 15.71
CA ILE A 888 -28.82 -18.69 15.98
C ILE A 888 -28.40 -17.99 17.28
N PRO A 889 -28.24 -16.66 17.29
CA PRO A 889 -28.14 -15.85 18.50
C PRO A 889 -29.14 -16.32 19.57
N ASN A 890 -28.67 -16.68 20.76
CA ASN A 890 -29.47 -17.53 21.63
C ASN A 890 -30.65 -16.77 22.24
N LYS A 891 -31.83 -17.30 21.94
CA LYS A 891 -33.13 -16.94 22.49
C LYS A 891 -33.25 -17.52 23.90
N ASN A 892 -32.73 -16.83 24.90
CA ASN A 892 -33.25 -17.04 26.25
C ASN A 892 -34.61 -16.34 26.35
N LYS A 893 -35.68 -17.16 26.37
CA LYS A 893 -36.92 -16.82 27.07
C LYS A 893 -36.53 -16.31 28.45
N ILE A 894 -36.63 -15.00 28.66
CA ILE A 894 -36.77 -14.46 30.01
C ILE A 894 -38.13 -14.99 30.48
N ILE A 895 -38.12 -16.03 31.33
CA ILE A 895 -39.25 -16.36 32.19
C ILE A 895 -39.37 -15.26 33.22
#